data_AF-A2EH88-F1
#
_entry.id   AF-A2EH88-F1
#
_cell.length_a   1.000
_cell.length_b   1.000
_cell.length_c   1.000
_cell.angle_alpha   90.00
_cell.angle_beta   90.00
_cell.angle_gamma   90.00
#
_symmetry.space_group_name_H-M   'P 1'
#
loop_
_entity.id
_entity.type
_entity.pdbx_description
1 polymer ?
#
loop_
_entity_poly.entity_id
_entity_poly.type
_entity_poly.pdbx_seq_one_letter_code
_entity_poly.pdbx_strand_id
1 'polypeptide(L)'
;MSELRNSLGTRSPRITTPQLNQTKNKSVTTLKVKNMPNARLFVDKKEGIRTMRLRELEAAQEREEKERLEREADKEPNVFTILKERREEEENCLDFLDVNRRILRQRNSDLVDDRLNADYQHYLYKYIRYQAENETTLKAELKEAYSNKQKFSDNRSHRNDQYLEQRKKDYAISQKRVQMLIQKLRDEYRNNVNNALSTIEAISQESNNTSMDMINTMSQNITNGLVSSALALQKVADVINFVPFFYNELIPHFQANGLVFDINNQQIPQFHVTNYMKSLPNETNKVFTTILETFQPESMTPKILSRQCRAICVVTKPLVFSDEQKAKIAETLGWNYYNVENFNNAAEEIFTLLSTTTEDALIFGFPRTPSEAQDLFNMFNPQTDKEVKSHLLPRPVSSEITPFDKIIELDVSDRIIVEDVYSSLVNPEGQTYDVRTLDIQDENQLTQLRSSPDENLDIPQFPMRSVTMKTNFDLLREEYAKQYETIELHNREITDDLINQLASVTEKIEMPQEPQYPPNILIDNLSSQIANFSPELKEFFVNQWKGIEERYESAISRVFSLVNQLHVRMVDHLTKARSEMLSYLFRPGNSQQHVIEFQQWHCTQVERGMRRMSKVKDECNLRLNSLREQLISIENDRKSEEEYKQKDLMNSSFRTTLFETISNAYTMLAQAEIDRWTSCHNMIMDINQIIVNLDLAVPLPRKKLPLIVDSKTDKRKSAKKPARTTPLSKSRLENKLPPFETPITENIDTFKKFVSDASCIYIPSTAPLSTRAKKPVKDKNPLAPHKINAIDEVQNCLRDDDSFIVSQLDRINAMCLDEIQAIQQAFDSYVEDSSNWISSHYEKRKAIADTAVAFMFQKVNDEQQLNQLILFSDENCVIDYSQLLSPNEESPKIPAAFPEDAIKEASDGHAENLYQIIATCDEQQTVSN
;
A
#
# COMPACT_ATOMS: atom_id res chain seq x y z
N MET A 1 -55.65 -36.42 8.44
CA MET A 1 -56.33 -36.54 9.74
C MET A 1 -55.49 -35.74 10.74
N SER A 2 -55.50 -34.40 10.66
CA SER A 2 -56.45 -33.47 11.34
C SER A 2 -56.40 -33.65 12.86
N GLU A 3 -56.28 -32.67 13.75
CA GLU A 3 -56.27 -31.20 13.75
C GLU A 3 -55.98 -30.85 15.23
N LEU A 4 -55.03 -29.96 15.53
CA LEU A 4 -54.83 -29.33 16.85
C LEU A 4 -54.08 -28.02 16.54
N ARG A 5 -54.42 -26.81 16.96
CA ARG A 5 -55.43 -26.22 17.85
C ARG A 5 -55.43 -24.72 17.52
N ASN A 6 -56.60 -24.10 17.46
CA ASN A 6 -56.76 -22.65 17.27
C ASN A 6 -57.18 -21.97 18.58
N SER A 7 -56.80 -20.68 18.67
CA SER A 7 -57.38 -19.59 19.48
C SER A 7 -57.02 -19.49 20.97
N LEU A 8 -56.33 -18.40 21.32
CA LEU A 8 -56.88 -17.31 22.14
C LEU A 8 -55.89 -16.12 22.15
N GLY A 9 -56.42 -14.94 21.84
CA GLY A 9 -55.67 -13.68 21.76
C GLY A 9 -55.63 -12.93 23.10
N THR A 10 -54.62 -12.06 23.25
CA THR A 10 -54.61 -11.04 24.30
C THR A 10 -54.21 -9.68 23.71
N ARG A 11 -55.00 -8.68 24.09
CA ARG A 11 -54.99 -7.29 23.64
C ARG A 11 -53.89 -6.48 24.32
N SER A 12 -53.21 -5.61 23.58
CA SER A 12 -52.35 -4.55 24.11
C SER A 12 -53.18 -3.34 24.57
N PRO A 13 -52.84 -2.68 25.70
CA PRO A 13 -53.49 -1.44 26.11
C PRO A 13 -52.80 -0.19 25.55
N ARG A 14 -53.66 0.75 25.14
CA ARG A 14 -53.41 2.08 24.59
C ARG A 14 -53.16 3.06 25.76
N ILE A 15 -52.01 3.72 25.80
CA ILE A 15 -51.72 4.76 26.80
C ILE A 15 -52.11 6.13 26.24
N THR A 16 -53.00 6.79 26.96
CA THR A 16 -53.52 8.14 26.78
C THR A 16 -52.56 9.17 27.38
N THR A 17 -52.35 10.27 26.66
CA THR A 17 -51.62 11.47 27.13
C THR A 17 -52.57 12.40 27.89
N PRO A 18 -52.16 13.00 29.03
CA PRO A 18 -52.89 14.11 29.62
C PRO A 18 -52.28 15.46 29.19
N GLN A 19 -53.18 16.38 28.83
CA GLN A 19 -52.92 17.81 28.72
C GLN A 19 -52.55 18.40 30.10
N LEU A 20 -51.64 19.37 30.14
CA LEU A 20 -51.48 20.24 31.29
C LEU A 20 -51.33 21.71 30.89
N ASN A 21 -51.95 22.52 31.73
CA ASN A 21 -52.34 23.90 31.53
C ASN A 21 -51.21 24.93 31.62
N GLN A 22 -51.54 26.06 30.99
CA GLN A 22 -50.95 27.39 31.05
C GLN A 22 -50.58 27.87 32.47
N THR A 23 -49.43 28.54 32.59
CA THR A 23 -49.24 29.65 33.54
C THR A 23 -48.45 30.79 32.89
N LYS A 24 -48.81 32.01 33.32
CA LYS A 24 -48.54 33.33 32.73
C LYS A 24 -47.18 33.94 33.12
N ASN A 25 -46.68 34.78 32.20
CA ASN A 25 -45.99 36.06 32.37
C ASN A 25 -44.65 36.14 33.12
N LYS A 26 -43.63 36.65 32.41
CA LYS A 26 -43.04 37.99 32.68
C LYS A 26 -42.23 38.49 31.48
N SER A 27 -42.63 39.67 31.00
CA SER A 27 -41.97 40.59 30.07
C SER A 27 -40.75 41.28 30.69
N VAL A 28 -39.95 41.96 29.85
CA VAL A 28 -38.89 43.00 30.07
C VAL A 28 -37.62 42.54 29.32
N THR A 29 -36.96 43.25 28.40
CA THR A 29 -37.05 44.61 27.85
C THR A 29 -36.36 44.58 26.48
N THR A 30 -36.92 45.31 25.51
CA THR A 30 -36.32 45.64 24.22
C THR A 30 -35.28 46.75 24.37
N LEU A 31 -34.04 46.49 23.97
CA LEU A 31 -33.05 47.54 23.70
C LEU A 31 -32.82 47.64 22.20
N LYS A 32 -33.36 48.71 21.62
CA LYS A 32 -33.05 49.22 20.29
C LYS A 32 -31.63 49.80 20.29
N VAL A 33 -30.80 49.38 19.34
CA VAL A 33 -29.62 50.13 18.89
C VAL A 33 -29.61 50.04 17.36
N LYS A 34 -30.20 51.04 16.69
CA LYS A 34 -29.53 52.10 15.92
C LYS A 34 -28.64 51.58 14.79
N ASN A 35 -29.22 51.59 13.58
CA ASN A 35 -28.51 51.70 12.31
C ASN A 35 -27.69 53.00 12.27
N MET A 36 -26.43 52.93 11.86
CA MET A 36 -25.67 54.01 11.23
C MET A 36 -24.35 53.47 10.64
N PRO A 37 -23.65 54.17 9.73
CA PRO A 37 -23.97 54.23 8.30
C PRO A 37 -22.75 53.83 7.42
N ASN A 38 -22.98 53.79 6.10
CA ASN A 38 -21.94 53.76 5.08
C ASN A 38 -20.84 54.81 5.34
N ALA A 39 -19.59 54.35 5.48
CA ALA A 39 -18.41 55.19 5.43
C ALA A 39 -17.45 54.67 4.35
N ARG A 40 -17.24 55.51 3.34
CA ARG A 40 -16.19 55.41 2.33
C ARG A 40 -14.82 55.73 2.94
N LEU A 41 -13.79 55.27 2.23
CA LEU A 41 -12.43 55.85 2.11
C LEU A 41 -11.53 55.80 3.37
N PHE A 42 -10.47 54.98 3.31
CA PHE A 42 -9.07 55.40 3.07
C PHE A 42 -8.14 54.22 3.40
N VAL A 43 -7.33 53.81 2.42
CA VAL A 43 -6.26 52.82 2.58
C VAL A 43 -5.05 53.57 3.16
N ASP A 44 -4.78 53.38 4.44
CA ASP A 44 -3.55 53.83 5.08
C ASP A 44 -2.49 52.71 5.02
N LYS A 45 -1.46 52.91 4.20
CA LYS A 45 -0.23 52.09 4.20
C LYS A 45 0.65 52.54 5.36
N LYS A 46 0.47 51.96 6.54
CA LYS A 46 1.50 51.69 7.57
C LYS A 46 0.84 51.10 8.81
N GLU A 47 1.21 49.85 9.14
CA GLU A 47 0.85 49.23 10.42
C GLU A 47 1.36 50.12 11.57
N GLY A 48 0.44 50.72 12.32
CA GLY A 48 0.78 51.53 13.47
C GLY A 48 1.32 50.65 14.59
N ILE A 49 2.37 51.13 15.26
CA ILE A 49 3.08 50.53 16.42
C ILE A 49 2.15 49.93 17.50
N ARG A 50 0.88 50.36 17.54
CA ARG A 50 -0.15 49.86 18.45
C ARG A 50 -0.63 48.43 18.13
N THR A 51 -0.69 48.03 16.85
CA THR A 51 -1.07 46.65 16.48
C THR A 51 0.07 45.67 16.69
N MET A 52 1.33 46.10 16.49
CA MET A 52 2.50 45.29 16.89
C MET A 52 2.57 45.09 18.40
N ARG A 53 2.33 46.14 19.21
CA ARG A 53 2.31 45.99 20.67
C ARG A 53 1.19 45.10 21.18
N LEU A 54 0.04 45.03 20.50
CA LEU A 54 -1.04 44.11 20.85
C LEU A 54 -0.67 42.66 20.53
N ARG A 55 -0.03 42.40 19.38
CA ARG A 55 0.48 41.05 19.04
C ARG A 55 1.64 40.62 19.93
N GLU A 56 2.51 41.53 20.35
CA GLU A 56 3.58 41.24 21.31
C GLU A 56 3.02 40.91 22.70
N LEU A 57 1.92 41.57 23.11
CA LEU A 57 1.23 41.28 24.36
C LEU A 57 0.49 39.93 24.32
N GLU A 58 -0.16 39.62 23.20
CA GLU A 58 -0.79 38.31 22.98
C GLU A 58 0.25 37.18 22.93
N ALA A 59 1.37 37.38 22.21
CA ALA A 59 2.45 36.40 22.15
C ALA A 59 3.18 36.21 23.49
N ALA A 60 3.25 37.26 24.32
CA ALA A 60 3.78 37.16 25.68
C ALA A 60 2.83 36.40 26.61
N GLN A 61 1.52 36.66 26.52
CA GLN A 61 0.50 35.92 27.28
C GLN A 61 0.45 34.44 26.87
N GLU A 62 0.61 34.14 25.59
CA GLU A 62 0.63 32.76 25.08
C GLU A 62 1.89 32.00 25.54
N ARG A 63 3.05 32.66 25.64
CA ARG A 63 4.26 32.06 26.24
C ARG A 63 4.11 31.80 27.72
N GLU A 64 3.51 32.74 28.46
CA GLU A 64 3.31 32.61 29.90
C GLU A 64 2.28 31.51 30.23
N GLU A 65 1.23 31.38 29.40
CA GLU A 65 0.24 30.30 29.52
C GLU A 65 0.83 28.94 29.14
N LYS A 66 1.69 28.87 28.12
CA LYS A 66 2.42 27.66 27.75
C LYS A 66 3.39 27.20 28.84
N GLU A 67 4.14 28.13 29.43
CA GLU A 67 5.11 27.83 30.49
C GLU A 67 4.40 27.47 31.82
N ARG A 68 3.18 27.97 32.03
CA ARG A 68 2.31 27.53 33.13
C ARG A 68 1.77 26.11 32.90
N LEU A 69 1.37 25.77 31.68
CA LEU A 69 0.91 24.43 31.32
C LEU A 69 2.03 23.39 31.40
N GLU A 70 3.26 23.73 31.00
CA GLU A 70 4.43 22.86 31.16
C GLU A 70 4.78 22.64 32.65
N ARG A 71 4.64 23.67 33.50
CA ARG A 71 4.83 23.54 34.96
C ARG A 71 3.70 22.79 35.67
N GLU A 72 2.49 22.76 35.11
CA GLU A 72 1.37 21.93 35.58
C GLU A 72 1.53 20.47 35.11
N ALA A 73 2.07 20.23 33.91
CA ALA A 73 2.35 18.89 33.37
C ALA A 73 3.44 18.12 34.14
N ASP A 74 4.46 18.81 34.66
CA ASP A 74 5.54 18.19 35.44
C ASP A 74 5.16 17.86 36.90
N LYS A 75 3.95 18.24 37.35
CA LYS A 75 3.50 18.06 38.74
C LYS A 75 2.32 17.09 38.92
N GLU A 76 1.76 16.54 37.86
CA GLU A 76 0.74 15.49 37.98
C GLU A 76 1.39 14.10 37.88
N PRO A 77 1.41 13.30 38.96
CA PRO A 77 1.82 11.91 38.86
C PRO A 77 0.89 11.20 37.88
N ASN A 78 1.48 10.66 36.82
CA ASN A 78 0.82 10.05 35.68
C ASN A 78 -0.32 9.11 36.15
N VAL A 79 -1.56 9.56 35.96
CA VAL A 79 -2.80 8.89 36.42
C VAL A 79 -2.88 7.46 35.86
N PHE A 80 -2.25 7.20 34.72
CA PHE A 80 -2.14 5.87 34.14
C PHE A 80 -1.27 4.91 34.98
N THR A 81 -0.20 5.38 35.62
CA THR A 81 0.61 4.55 36.54
C THR A 81 -0.17 4.19 37.79
N ILE A 82 -0.89 5.16 38.38
CA ILE A 82 -1.73 4.92 39.56
C ILE A 82 -2.88 3.95 39.22
N LEU A 83 -3.51 4.09 38.05
CA LEU A 83 -4.57 3.17 37.61
C LEU A 83 -4.04 1.78 37.26
N LYS A 84 -2.81 1.67 36.76
CA LYS A 84 -2.15 0.40 36.48
C LYS A 84 -1.81 -0.35 37.79
N GLU A 85 -1.24 0.35 38.77
CA GLU A 85 -0.99 -0.20 40.11
C GLU A 85 -2.30 -0.60 40.80
N ARG A 86 -3.38 0.20 40.66
CA ARG A 86 -4.69 -0.15 41.23
C ARG A 86 -5.30 -1.40 40.58
N ARG A 87 -5.13 -1.57 39.27
CA ARG A 87 -5.60 -2.77 38.56
C ARG A 87 -4.82 -4.01 39.01
N GLU A 88 -3.52 -3.87 39.23
CA GLU A 88 -2.65 -4.95 39.73
C GLU A 88 -2.99 -5.32 41.19
N GLU A 89 -3.31 -4.33 42.04
CA GLU A 89 -3.85 -4.58 43.39
C GLU A 89 -5.22 -5.27 43.36
N GLU A 90 -6.11 -4.87 42.46
CA GLU A 90 -7.42 -5.51 42.28
C GLU A 90 -7.30 -6.97 41.81
N GLU A 91 -6.37 -7.24 40.88
CA GLU A 91 -6.10 -8.59 40.38
C GLU A 91 -5.52 -9.49 41.47
N ASN A 92 -4.58 -8.98 42.27
CA ASN A 92 -4.05 -9.66 43.45
C ASN A 92 -5.13 -9.92 44.53
N CYS A 93 -6.06 -8.99 44.71
CA CYS A 93 -7.19 -9.19 45.62
C CYS A 93 -8.17 -10.26 45.13
N LEU A 94 -8.40 -10.34 43.81
CA LEU A 94 -9.25 -11.37 43.21
C LEU A 94 -8.61 -12.76 43.33
N ASP A 95 -7.31 -12.87 43.11
CA ASP A 95 -6.57 -14.12 43.30
C ASP A 95 -6.60 -14.59 44.77
N PHE A 96 -6.43 -13.66 45.71
CA PHE A 96 -6.57 -13.95 47.14
C PHE A 96 -8.00 -14.44 47.49
N LEU A 97 -9.03 -13.81 46.93
CA LEU A 97 -10.43 -14.22 47.15
C LEU A 97 -10.73 -15.60 46.54
N ASP A 98 -10.15 -15.95 45.40
CA ASP A 98 -10.35 -17.25 44.77
C ASP A 98 -9.62 -18.38 45.51
N VAL A 99 -8.44 -18.11 46.07
CA VAL A 99 -7.77 -19.02 47.01
C VAL A 99 -8.62 -19.23 48.27
N ASN A 100 -9.15 -18.15 48.86
CA ASN A 100 -10.04 -18.24 50.02
C ASN A 100 -11.35 -18.99 49.72
N ARG A 101 -11.92 -18.81 48.52
CA ARG A 101 -13.11 -19.55 48.09
C ARG A 101 -12.83 -21.05 47.95
N ARG A 102 -11.65 -21.44 47.44
CA ARG A 102 -11.26 -22.86 47.39
C ARG A 102 -11.14 -23.46 48.78
N ILE A 103 -10.48 -22.76 49.71
CA ILE A 103 -10.34 -23.20 51.11
C ILE A 103 -11.71 -23.31 51.78
N LEU A 104 -12.60 -22.34 51.58
CA LEU A 104 -13.96 -22.37 52.13
C LEU A 104 -14.82 -23.50 51.56
N ARG A 105 -14.70 -23.79 50.25
CA ARG A 105 -15.41 -24.92 49.63
C ARG A 105 -14.91 -26.25 50.16
N GLN A 106 -13.61 -26.40 50.35
CA GLN A 106 -13.03 -27.60 50.94
C GLN A 106 -13.49 -27.79 52.38
N ARG A 107 -13.41 -26.73 53.20
CA ARG A 107 -13.86 -26.76 54.60
C ARG A 107 -15.36 -26.99 54.77
N ASN A 108 -16.19 -26.46 53.86
CA ASN A 108 -17.63 -26.73 53.86
C ASN A 108 -17.96 -28.16 53.40
N SER A 109 -17.17 -28.74 52.49
CA SER A 109 -17.30 -30.15 52.14
C SER A 109 -17.07 -31.02 53.37
N ASP A 110 -15.97 -30.76 54.09
CA ASP A 110 -15.59 -31.51 55.28
C ASP A 110 -16.65 -31.36 56.41
N LEU A 111 -17.17 -30.14 56.61
CA LEU A 111 -18.22 -29.89 57.61
C LEU A 111 -19.57 -30.54 57.27
N VAL A 112 -19.90 -30.67 55.99
CA VAL A 112 -21.15 -31.33 55.56
C VAL A 112 -21.02 -32.84 55.75
N ASP A 113 -19.85 -33.41 55.47
CA ASP A 113 -19.56 -34.82 55.70
C ASP A 113 -19.52 -35.16 57.20
N ASP A 114 -19.02 -34.26 58.05
CA ASP A 114 -19.02 -34.43 59.51
C ASP A 114 -20.43 -34.30 60.12
N ARG A 115 -21.25 -33.37 59.63
CA ARG A 115 -22.58 -33.09 60.19
C ARG A 115 -23.64 -34.10 59.75
N LEU A 116 -23.53 -34.63 58.53
CA LEU A 116 -24.36 -35.75 58.08
C LEU A 116 -24.06 -37.05 58.83
N ASN A 117 -22.83 -37.22 59.33
CA ASN A 117 -22.45 -38.37 60.14
C ASN A 117 -22.79 -38.23 61.64
N ALA A 118 -22.99 -37.01 62.17
CA ALA A 118 -23.25 -36.77 63.59
C ALA A 118 -24.73 -36.68 63.99
N ASP A 119 -25.60 -36.10 63.16
CA ASP A 119 -26.93 -35.65 63.62
C ASP A 119 -28.11 -36.61 63.30
N TYR A 120 -27.84 -37.79 62.71
CA TYR A 120 -28.91 -38.77 62.44
C TYR A 120 -29.30 -39.64 63.65
N GLN A 121 -28.66 -39.46 64.82
CA GLN A 121 -28.88 -40.33 66.00
C GLN A 121 -29.60 -39.73 67.21
N HIS A 122 -29.98 -38.44 67.26
CA HIS A 122 -30.61 -37.93 68.49
C HIS A 122 -31.82 -37.00 68.33
N TYR A 123 -32.98 -37.64 68.18
CA TYR A 123 -34.18 -37.33 68.97
C TYR A 123 -34.96 -36.04 68.66
N LEU A 124 -35.94 -36.23 67.77
CA LEU A 124 -37.35 -35.99 68.07
C LEU A 124 -37.71 -36.26 69.55
N TYR A 125 -38.61 -35.44 70.12
CA TYR A 125 -39.35 -35.57 71.39
C TYR A 125 -38.73 -34.97 72.67
N LYS A 126 -39.11 -33.71 72.99
CA LYS A 126 -39.82 -33.38 74.25
C LYS A 126 -40.33 -31.92 74.32
N TYR A 127 -41.64 -31.76 74.17
CA TYR A 127 -42.58 -30.93 74.96
C TYR A 127 -42.06 -29.58 75.52
N ILE A 128 -42.50 -28.38 75.09
CA ILE A 128 -43.85 -27.79 74.97
C ILE A 128 -44.65 -27.75 76.30
N ARG A 129 -44.92 -26.49 76.75
CA ARG A 129 -45.96 -25.96 77.66
C ARG A 129 -45.68 -25.93 79.18
N TYR A 130 -45.23 -24.79 79.71
CA TYR A 130 -46.04 -23.65 80.21
C TYR A 130 -45.15 -22.40 80.43
N GLN A 131 -45.63 -21.20 80.08
CA GLN A 131 -44.83 -19.97 80.04
C GLN A 131 -44.92 -19.19 81.37
N ALA A 132 -43.76 -18.98 82.00
CA ALA A 132 -43.57 -18.31 83.27
C ALA A 132 -43.49 -16.78 83.11
N GLU A 133 -43.63 -16.05 84.22
CA GLU A 133 -43.69 -14.58 84.36
C GLU A 133 -42.58 -13.79 83.61
N ASN A 134 -41.44 -14.42 83.36
CA ASN A 134 -40.36 -13.88 82.52
C ASN A 134 -40.78 -13.66 81.06
N GLU A 135 -41.76 -14.39 80.57
CA GLU A 135 -42.28 -14.23 79.22
C GLU A 135 -43.18 -13.01 79.05
N THR A 136 -43.87 -12.61 80.12
CA THR A 136 -44.69 -11.40 80.11
C THR A 136 -43.84 -10.13 80.05
N THR A 137 -42.69 -10.10 80.73
CA THR A 137 -41.72 -9.01 80.61
C THR A 137 -41.03 -9.04 79.25
N LEU A 138 -40.62 -10.23 78.76
CA LEU A 138 -40.04 -10.39 77.43
C LEU A 138 -41.01 -9.94 76.32
N LYS A 139 -42.32 -10.16 76.51
CA LYS A 139 -43.37 -9.71 75.58
C LYS A 139 -43.51 -8.18 75.56
N ALA A 140 -43.32 -7.51 76.70
CA ALA A 140 -43.32 -6.05 76.76
C ALA A 140 -42.07 -5.46 76.09
N GLU A 141 -40.88 -6.02 76.36
CA GLU A 141 -39.63 -5.62 75.70
C GLU A 141 -39.68 -5.92 74.19
N LEU A 142 -40.23 -7.06 73.78
CA LEU A 142 -40.46 -7.37 72.37
C LEU A 142 -41.39 -6.35 71.72
N LYS A 143 -42.46 -5.93 72.40
CA LYS A 143 -43.39 -4.92 71.86
C LYS A 143 -42.69 -3.58 71.64
N GLU A 144 -41.80 -3.17 72.54
CA GLU A 144 -40.96 -1.97 72.37
C GLU A 144 -39.93 -2.16 71.24
N ALA A 145 -39.28 -3.32 71.16
CA ALA A 145 -38.37 -3.67 70.08
C ALA A 145 -39.07 -3.67 68.71
N TYR A 146 -40.32 -4.13 68.63
CA TYR A 146 -41.14 -4.04 67.41
C TYR A 146 -41.49 -2.60 67.05
N SER A 147 -41.78 -1.74 68.03
CA SER A 147 -41.99 -0.31 67.79
C SER A 147 -40.71 0.37 67.24
N ASN A 148 -39.56 0.04 67.82
CA ASN A 148 -38.27 0.55 67.33
C ASN A 148 -37.92 -0.01 65.94
N LYS A 149 -38.20 -1.30 65.69
CA LYS A 149 -38.06 -1.90 64.36
C LYS A 149 -38.93 -1.19 63.32
N GLN A 150 -40.14 -0.80 63.67
CA GLN A 150 -41.01 -0.03 62.78
C GLN A 150 -40.40 1.34 62.47
N LYS A 151 -39.92 2.08 63.48
CA LYS A 151 -39.21 3.35 63.27
C LYS A 151 -37.96 3.21 62.41
N PHE A 152 -37.19 2.13 62.57
CA PHE A 152 -36.04 1.85 61.70
C PHE A 152 -36.46 1.51 60.26
N SER A 153 -37.58 0.81 60.10
CA SER A 153 -38.17 0.54 58.78
C SER A 153 -38.59 1.84 58.10
N ASP A 154 -39.28 2.73 58.81
CA ASP A 154 -39.74 4.01 58.29
C ASP A 154 -38.56 4.94 57.95
N ASN A 155 -37.55 5.01 58.82
CA ASN A 155 -36.31 5.76 58.55
C ASN A 155 -35.48 5.17 57.40
N ARG A 156 -35.59 3.85 57.16
CA ARG A 156 -34.94 3.20 56.01
C ARG A 156 -35.70 3.51 54.73
N SER A 157 -37.04 3.49 54.77
CA SER A 157 -37.89 3.91 53.65
C SER A 157 -37.60 5.36 53.26
N HIS A 158 -37.60 6.27 54.24
CA HIS A 158 -37.37 7.69 54.00
C HIS A 158 -35.98 7.97 53.39
N ARG A 159 -34.92 7.29 53.87
CA ARG A 159 -33.59 7.39 53.26
C ARG A 159 -33.55 6.82 51.84
N ASN A 160 -34.25 5.71 51.59
CA ASN A 160 -34.35 5.16 50.25
C ASN A 160 -35.07 6.11 49.28
N ASP A 161 -36.11 6.81 49.73
CA ASP A 161 -36.82 7.80 48.94
C ASP A 161 -35.91 8.99 48.60
N GLN A 162 -35.13 9.47 49.57
CA GLN A 162 -34.12 10.51 49.34
C GLN A 162 -33.04 10.05 48.35
N TYR A 163 -32.55 8.81 48.44
CA TYR A 163 -31.60 8.25 47.48
C TYR A 163 -32.21 8.12 46.08
N LEU A 164 -33.48 7.75 45.97
CA LEU A 164 -34.18 7.67 44.69
C LEU A 164 -34.35 9.06 44.06
N GLU A 165 -34.70 10.08 44.84
CA GLU A 165 -34.78 11.45 44.35
C GLU A 165 -33.40 11.99 43.92
N GLN A 166 -32.35 11.69 44.69
CA GLN A 166 -31.00 12.11 44.35
C GLN A 166 -30.50 11.42 43.07
N ARG A 167 -30.74 10.11 42.91
CA ARG A 167 -30.44 9.39 41.65
C ARG A 167 -31.21 9.94 40.46
N LYS A 168 -32.47 10.36 40.64
CA LYS A 168 -33.23 11.01 39.56
C LYS A 168 -32.60 12.35 39.16
N LYS A 169 -32.14 13.15 40.13
CA LYS A 169 -31.42 14.40 39.87
C LYS A 169 -30.08 14.16 39.18
N ASP A 170 -29.29 13.21 39.66
CA ASP A 170 -28.00 12.85 39.07
C ASP A 170 -28.16 12.29 37.66
N TYR A 171 -29.19 11.47 37.43
CA TYR A 171 -29.52 10.97 36.10
C TYR A 171 -29.93 12.10 35.15
N ALA A 172 -30.74 13.07 35.60
CA ALA A 172 -31.10 14.23 34.80
C ALA A 172 -29.88 15.12 34.46
N ILE A 173 -28.97 15.31 35.42
CA ILE A 173 -27.70 16.04 35.21
C ILE A 173 -26.82 15.28 34.21
N SER A 174 -26.72 13.96 34.34
CA SER A 174 -25.98 13.09 33.42
C SER A 174 -26.56 13.16 32.00
N GLN A 175 -27.89 13.06 31.85
CA GLN A 175 -28.56 13.22 30.56
C GLN A 175 -28.29 14.58 29.93
N LYS A 176 -28.30 15.65 30.73
CA LYS A 176 -27.96 17.00 30.24
C LYS A 176 -26.50 17.09 29.79
N ARG A 177 -25.55 16.47 30.52
CA ARG A 177 -24.13 16.40 30.09
C ARG A 177 -23.96 15.62 28.79
N VAL A 178 -24.66 14.48 28.65
CA VAL A 178 -24.64 13.68 27.42
C VAL A 178 -25.23 14.46 26.24
N GLN A 179 -26.35 15.18 26.44
CA GLN A 179 -26.91 16.04 25.40
C GLN A 179 -25.96 17.17 24.99
N MET A 180 -25.29 17.83 25.96
CA MET A 180 -24.27 18.84 25.65
C MET A 180 -23.07 18.25 24.90
N LEU A 181 -22.63 17.04 25.27
CA LEU A 181 -21.55 16.33 24.57
C LEU A 181 -21.96 15.97 23.14
N ILE A 182 -23.17 15.43 22.94
CA ILE A 182 -23.71 15.11 21.61
C ILE A 182 -23.83 16.38 20.77
N GLN A 183 -24.26 17.49 21.36
CA GLN A 183 -24.35 18.76 20.66
C GLN A 183 -22.95 19.27 20.26
N LYS A 184 -21.99 19.22 21.17
CA LYS A 184 -20.59 19.57 20.89
C LYS A 184 -19.99 18.69 19.79
N LEU A 185 -20.21 17.38 19.84
CA LEU A 185 -19.75 16.44 18.81
C LEU A 185 -20.43 16.69 17.46
N ARG A 186 -21.71 17.07 17.44
CA ARG A 186 -22.41 17.46 16.20
C ARG A 186 -21.86 18.75 15.63
N ASP A 187 -21.52 19.72 16.47
CA ASP A 187 -20.95 20.99 16.04
C ASP A 187 -19.50 20.82 15.57
N GLU A 188 -18.69 20.00 16.26
CA GLU A 188 -17.36 19.58 15.79
C GLU A 188 -17.44 18.78 14.49
N TYR A 189 -18.39 17.84 14.36
CA TYR A 189 -18.61 17.10 13.12
C TYR A 189 -19.03 18.02 11.98
N ARG A 190 -19.94 18.98 12.21
CA ARG A 190 -20.32 19.98 11.21
C ARG A 190 -19.14 20.85 10.81
N ASN A 191 -18.33 21.30 11.77
CA ASN A 191 -17.13 22.09 11.48
C ASN A 191 -16.11 21.27 10.70
N ASN A 192 -15.91 20.00 11.05
CA ASN A 192 -15.01 19.09 10.33
C ASN A 192 -15.53 18.79 8.92
N VAL A 193 -16.84 18.57 8.75
CA VAL A 193 -17.46 18.37 7.43
C VAL A 193 -17.38 19.65 6.61
N ASN A 194 -17.65 20.83 7.18
CA ASN A 194 -17.53 22.10 6.47
C ASN A 194 -16.07 22.40 6.09
N ASN A 195 -15.11 22.12 6.98
CA ASN A 195 -13.70 22.24 6.68
C ASN A 195 -13.29 21.24 5.60
N ALA A 196 -13.72 19.98 5.70
CA ALA A 196 -13.47 18.95 4.69
C ALA A 196 -14.08 19.32 3.33
N LEU A 197 -15.31 19.83 3.31
CA LEU A 197 -15.97 20.34 2.11
C LEU A 197 -15.23 21.55 1.54
N SER A 198 -14.77 22.48 2.37
CA SER A 198 -13.96 23.62 1.91
C SER A 198 -12.60 23.18 1.35
N THR A 199 -11.98 22.15 1.95
CA THR A 199 -10.74 21.56 1.41
C THR A 199 -11.00 20.76 0.15
N ILE A 200 -12.13 20.07 0.04
CA ILE A 200 -12.52 19.35 -1.19
C ILE A 200 -12.89 20.34 -2.29
N GLU A 201 -13.52 21.47 -1.98
CA GLU A 201 -13.77 22.55 -2.94
C GLU A 201 -12.46 23.21 -3.37
N ALA A 202 -11.52 23.45 -2.46
CA ALA A 202 -10.19 23.95 -2.78
C ALA A 202 -9.40 22.94 -3.62
N ILE A 203 -9.40 21.66 -3.25
CA ILE A 203 -8.78 20.56 -4.01
C ILE A 203 -9.52 20.33 -5.33
N SER A 204 -10.82 20.57 -5.43
CA SER A 204 -11.58 20.45 -6.68
C SER A 204 -11.30 21.62 -7.60
N GLN A 205 -11.18 22.84 -7.08
CA GLN A 205 -10.75 24.01 -7.85
C GLN A 205 -9.30 23.87 -8.29
N GLU A 206 -8.41 23.43 -7.39
CA GLU A 206 -7.03 23.11 -7.69
C GLU A 206 -6.98 21.97 -8.70
N SER A 207 -7.65 20.84 -8.47
CA SER A 207 -7.73 19.71 -9.41
C SER A 207 -8.37 20.09 -10.73
N ASN A 208 -9.32 21.02 -10.80
CA ASN A 208 -9.89 21.51 -12.06
C ASN A 208 -8.89 22.40 -12.80
N ASN A 209 -8.14 23.24 -12.09
CA ASN A 209 -7.06 24.03 -12.66
C ASN A 209 -5.90 23.13 -13.11
N THR A 210 -5.49 22.18 -12.29
CA THR A 210 -4.46 21.16 -12.56
C THR A 210 -4.93 20.15 -13.59
N SER A 211 -6.23 19.86 -13.72
CA SER A 211 -6.79 19.02 -14.77
C SER A 211 -6.98 19.79 -16.06
N MET A 212 -7.29 21.08 -16.06
CA MET A 212 -7.26 21.89 -17.28
C MET A 212 -5.83 22.09 -17.76
N ASP A 213 -4.87 22.30 -16.85
CA ASP A 213 -3.45 22.31 -17.15
C ASP A 213 -2.97 20.92 -17.56
N MET A 214 -3.37 19.83 -16.89
CA MET A 214 -3.07 18.45 -17.30
C MET A 214 -3.78 18.06 -18.58
N ILE A 215 -4.96 18.56 -18.92
CA ILE A 215 -5.64 18.25 -20.18
C ILE A 215 -4.97 19.02 -21.31
N ASN A 216 -4.55 20.26 -21.09
CA ASN A 216 -3.76 21.01 -22.07
C ASN A 216 -2.35 20.40 -22.23
N THR A 217 -1.72 19.99 -21.13
CA THR A 217 -0.38 19.39 -21.09
C THR A 217 -0.41 17.92 -21.51
N MET A 218 -1.45 17.14 -21.21
CA MET A 218 -1.70 15.78 -21.71
C MET A 218 -2.21 15.82 -23.13
N SER A 219 -2.98 16.80 -23.58
CA SER A 219 -3.33 16.88 -25.01
C SER A 219 -2.06 17.15 -25.82
N GLN A 220 -1.17 18.04 -25.35
CA GLN A 220 0.17 18.19 -25.92
C GLN A 220 1.05 16.95 -25.73
N ASN A 221 1.04 16.28 -24.57
CA ASN A 221 1.85 15.09 -24.26
C ASN A 221 1.28 13.77 -24.78
N ILE A 222 0.01 13.69 -25.16
CA ILE A 222 -0.66 12.56 -25.83
C ILE A 222 -0.45 12.72 -27.32
N THR A 223 -0.45 13.95 -27.86
CA THR A 223 -0.07 14.17 -29.26
C THR A 223 1.43 13.91 -29.44
N ASN A 224 2.27 14.47 -28.55
CA ASN A 224 3.70 14.14 -28.50
C ASN A 224 3.96 12.71 -28.04
N GLY A 225 3.06 12.13 -27.24
CA GLY A 225 3.13 10.79 -26.67
C GLY A 225 2.71 9.70 -27.65
N LEU A 226 1.72 9.94 -28.51
CA LEU A 226 1.35 9.08 -29.63
C LEU A 226 2.42 9.14 -30.71
N VAL A 227 2.97 10.32 -30.98
CA VAL A 227 4.14 10.47 -31.87
C VAL A 227 5.37 9.80 -31.26
N SER A 228 5.63 9.94 -29.96
CA SER A 228 6.76 9.31 -29.28
C SER A 228 6.56 7.82 -29.03
N SER A 229 5.32 7.33 -28.89
CA SER A 229 4.98 5.91 -28.71
C SER A 229 4.93 5.19 -30.04
N ALA A 230 4.51 5.85 -31.13
CA ALA A 230 4.70 5.36 -32.49
C ALA A 230 6.20 5.31 -32.84
N LEU A 231 6.97 6.34 -32.47
CA LEU A 231 8.44 6.32 -32.56
C LEU A 231 9.09 5.34 -31.58
N ALA A 232 8.50 5.06 -30.41
CA ALA A 232 9.03 4.10 -29.44
C ALA A 232 8.69 2.66 -29.81
N LEU A 233 7.53 2.40 -30.42
CA LEU A 233 7.19 1.11 -31.02
C LEU A 233 8.06 0.84 -32.24
N GLN A 234 8.36 1.87 -33.05
CA GLN A 234 9.38 1.80 -34.10
C GLN A 234 10.77 1.56 -33.51
N LYS A 235 11.15 2.23 -32.41
CA LYS A 235 12.43 2.01 -31.71
C LYS A 235 12.51 0.67 -30.97
N VAL A 236 11.40 0.09 -30.52
CA VAL A 236 11.36 -1.25 -29.92
C VAL A 236 11.47 -2.31 -31.01
N ALA A 237 10.84 -2.10 -32.17
CA ALA A 237 11.07 -2.91 -33.37
C ALA A 237 12.52 -2.79 -33.86
N ASP A 238 13.12 -1.61 -33.78
CA ASP A 238 14.53 -1.39 -34.11
C ASP A 238 15.48 -1.97 -33.04
N VAL A 239 15.13 -1.94 -31.74
CA VAL A 239 15.93 -2.51 -30.64
C VAL A 239 15.92 -4.05 -30.68
N ILE A 240 14.78 -4.66 -31.02
CA ILE A 240 14.70 -6.11 -31.24
C ILE A 240 15.52 -6.53 -32.48
N ASN A 241 15.61 -5.67 -33.51
CA ASN A 241 16.52 -5.84 -34.65
C ASN A 241 17.99 -5.45 -34.34
N PHE A 242 18.24 -4.61 -33.32
CA PHE A 242 19.55 -4.06 -32.97
C PHE A 242 20.37 -4.97 -32.06
N VAL A 243 19.73 -5.76 -31.18
CA VAL A 243 20.46 -6.72 -30.34
C VAL A 243 21.24 -7.74 -31.20
N PRO A 244 20.65 -8.34 -32.26
CA PRO A 244 21.42 -9.16 -33.20
C PRO A 244 22.54 -8.38 -33.93
N PHE A 245 22.29 -7.13 -34.33
CA PHE A 245 23.27 -6.29 -35.05
C PHE A 245 24.46 -5.86 -34.18
N PHE A 246 24.23 -5.54 -32.91
CA PHE A 246 25.27 -5.13 -31.96
C PHE A 246 26.29 -6.24 -31.72
N TYR A 247 25.81 -7.48 -31.50
CA TYR A 247 26.69 -8.62 -31.27
C TYR A 247 27.32 -9.16 -32.56
N ASN A 248 26.61 -9.12 -33.70
CA ASN A 248 27.12 -9.72 -34.95
C ASN A 248 27.96 -8.77 -35.82
N GLU A 249 27.74 -7.45 -35.77
CA GLU A 249 28.45 -6.50 -36.65
C GLU A 249 29.26 -5.46 -35.89
N LEU A 250 28.73 -4.90 -34.80
CA LEU A 250 29.36 -3.76 -34.13
C LEU A 250 30.56 -4.17 -33.26
N ILE A 251 30.44 -5.24 -32.47
CA ILE A 251 31.56 -5.77 -31.65
C ILE A 251 32.75 -6.18 -32.54
N PRO A 252 32.56 -6.98 -33.61
CA PRO A 252 33.64 -7.29 -34.54
C PRO A 252 34.25 -6.05 -35.20
N HIS A 253 33.45 -5.02 -35.50
CA HIS A 253 33.96 -3.76 -36.08
C HIS A 253 34.82 -2.96 -35.10
N PHE A 254 34.46 -2.88 -33.81
CA PHE A 254 35.28 -2.21 -32.79
C PHE A 254 36.57 -3.00 -32.50
N GLN A 255 36.50 -4.33 -32.47
CA GLN A 255 37.66 -5.21 -32.29
C GLN A 255 38.60 -5.18 -33.50
N ALA A 256 38.08 -5.23 -34.73
CA ALA A 256 38.87 -5.22 -35.96
C ALA A 256 39.58 -3.87 -36.19
N ASN A 257 39.00 -2.77 -35.70
CA ASN A 257 39.58 -1.44 -35.83
C ASN A 257 40.37 -0.98 -34.60
N GLY A 258 40.52 -1.83 -33.58
CA GLY A 258 41.28 -1.52 -32.36
C GLY A 258 40.73 -0.34 -31.55
N LEU A 259 39.43 -0.03 -31.69
CA LEU A 259 38.81 1.11 -31.04
C LEU A 259 38.41 0.74 -29.61
N VAL A 260 38.93 1.50 -28.64
CA VAL A 260 38.55 1.36 -27.23
C VAL A 260 37.12 1.91 -27.05
N PHE A 261 36.27 1.13 -26.39
CA PHE A 261 34.89 1.50 -26.10
C PHE A 261 34.87 2.52 -24.95
N ASP A 262 35.10 3.79 -25.28
CA ASP A 262 35.12 4.92 -24.35
C ASP A 262 33.82 5.75 -24.47
N ILE A 263 33.29 6.18 -23.32
CA ILE A 263 32.11 7.03 -23.15
C ILE A 263 32.22 8.34 -23.94
N ASN A 264 33.45 8.82 -24.14
CA ASN A 264 33.72 10.06 -24.86
C ASN A 264 33.97 9.85 -26.37
N ASN A 265 33.84 8.62 -26.87
CA ASN A 265 34.07 8.34 -28.28
C ASN A 265 32.94 8.96 -29.12
N GLN A 266 33.30 9.95 -29.94
CA GLN A 266 32.37 10.74 -30.75
C GLN A 266 31.53 9.90 -31.74
N GLN A 267 31.94 8.65 -32.00
CA GLN A 267 31.22 7.73 -32.85
C GLN A 267 30.04 7.04 -32.15
N ILE A 268 29.91 7.15 -30.81
CA ILE A 268 28.79 6.59 -30.06
C ILE A 268 27.76 7.70 -29.82
N PRO A 269 26.56 7.64 -30.42
CA PRO A 269 25.55 8.68 -30.24
C PRO A 269 25.10 8.77 -28.79
N GLN A 270 25.03 9.99 -28.24
CA GLN A 270 24.75 10.29 -26.84
C GLN A 270 23.41 9.71 -26.31
N PHE A 271 22.47 9.45 -27.21
CA PHE A 271 21.19 8.78 -26.92
C PHE A 271 21.36 7.31 -26.47
N HIS A 272 22.35 6.59 -26.98
CA HIS A 272 22.61 5.19 -26.59
C HIS A 272 23.19 5.10 -25.17
N VAL A 273 24.05 6.06 -24.79
CA VAL A 273 24.66 6.14 -23.45
C VAL A 273 23.60 6.30 -22.35
N THR A 274 22.56 7.09 -22.61
CA THR A 274 21.53 7.40 -21.59
C THR A 274 20.57 6.24 -21.34
N ASN A 275 20.27 5.42 -22.36
CA ASN A 275 19.47 4.20 -22.21
C ASN A 275 20.26 3.05 -21.57
N TYR A 276 21.58 3.01 -21.79
CA TYR A 276 22.50 2.06 -21.12
C TYR A 276 22.62 2.29 -19.61
N MET A 277 22.46 3.54 -19.16
CA MET A 277 22.67 3.95 -17.76
C MET A 277 21.42 3.91 -16.88
N LYS A 278 20.24 3.56 -17.43
CA LYS A 278 19.07 3.27 -16.60
C LYS A 278 19.30 1.95 -15.90
N SER A 279 19.39 1.96 -14.56
CA SER A 279 19.52 0.72 -13.79
C SER A 279 18.40 -0.22 -14.19
N LEU A 280 18.75 -1.39 -14.71
CA LEU A 280 17.79 -2.45 -14.93
C LEU A 280 17.08 -2.74 -13.59
N PRO A 281 15.78 -3.11 -13.60
CA PRO A 281 15.10 -3.61 -12.41
C PRO A 281 15.98 -4.66 -11.73
N ASN A 282 16.10 -4.66 -10.41
CA ASN A 282 17.07 -5.50 -9.69
C ASN A 282 17.04 -6.98 -10.12
N GLU A 283 15.88 -7.51 -10.51
CA GLU A 283 15.71 -8.86 -11.03
C GLU A 283 16.31 -9.03 -12.43
N THR A 284 16.04 -8.09 -13.33
CA THR A 284 16.65 -8.06 -14.68
C THR A 284 18.15 -7.81 -14.59
N ASN A 285 18.59 -6.95 -13.67
CA ASN A 285 20.00 -6.71 -13.40
C ASN A 285 20.66 -7.99 -12.87
N LYS A 286 20.03 -8.72 -11.94
CA LYS A 286 20.49 -10.04 -11.49
C LYS A 286 20.60 -11.02 -12.65
N VAL A 287 19.57 -11.14 -13.49
CA VAL A 287 19.57 -12.05 -14.64
C VAL A 287 20.65 -11.68 -15.66
N PHE A 288 20.80 -10.39 -15.98
CA PHE A 288 21.87 -9.92 -16.87
C PHE A 288 23.26 -10.10 -16.26
N THR A 289 23.39 -9.90 -14.95
CA THR A 289 24.63 -10.18 -14.23
C THR A 289 24.92 -11.68 -14.30
N THR A 290 23.96 -12.55 -14.00
CA THR A 290 24.10 -14.01 -14.12
C THR A 290 24.46 -14.44 -15.54
N ILE A 291 23.86 -13.83 -16.57
CA ILE A 291 24.18 -14.07 -17.98
C ILE A 291 25.61 -13.60 -18.29
N LEU A 292 25.99 -12.39 -17.92
CA LEU A 292 27.35 -11.88 -18.15
C LEU A 292 28.41 -12.69 -17.39
N GLU A 293 28.10 -13.12 -16.16
CA GLU A 293 28.91 -14.00 -15.31
C GLU A 293 29.06 -15.40 -15.93
N THR A 294 28.06 -15.91 -16.66
CA THR A 294 28.12 -17.22 -17.34
C THR A 294 28.82 -17.15 -18.71
N PHE A 295 28.73 -16.05 -19.44
CA PHE A 295 29.27 -15.95 -20.81
C PHE A 295 30.67 -15.32 -20.92
N GLN A 296 31.14 -14.57 -19.92
CA GLN A 296 32.49 -13.99 -19.92
C GLN A 296 33.17 -14.07 -18.52
N PRO A 297 33.57 -15.27 -18.07
CA PRO A 297 34.26 -15.44 -16.78
C PRO A 297 35.58 -14.64 -16.69
N GLU A 298 36.21 -14.33 -17.82
CA GLU A 298 37.42 -13.50 -17.92
C GLU A 298 37.18 -12.03 -17.54
N SER A 299 35.93 -11.54 -17.58
CA SER A 299 35.59 -10.18 -17.12
C SER A 299 35.45 -10.08 -15.58
N MET A 300 35.41 -11.23 -14.90
CA MET A 300 35.27 -11.37 -13.45
C MET A 300 36.62 -11.54 -12.73
N THR A 301 37.70 -11.75 -13.47
CA THR A 301 39.04 -11.77 -12.89
C THR A 301 39.49 -10.32 -12.70
N PRO A 302 39.69 -9.85 -11.45
CA PRO A 302 40.29 -8.54 -11.24
C PRO A 302 41.61 -8.47 -12.01
N LYS A 303 41.91 -7.30 -12.59
CA LYS A 303 43.21 -7.06 -13.22
C LYS A 303 44.28 -7.44 -12.22
N ILE A 304 45.05 -8.48 -12.55
CA ILE A 304 46.10 -8.94 -11.67
C ILE A 304 47.16 -7.83 -11.67
N LEU A 305 47.32 -7.17 -10.53
CA LEU A 305 48.42 -6.24 -10.34
C LEU A 305 49.70 -7.07 -10.46
N SER A 306 50.67 -6.66 -11.27
CA SER A 306 51.93 -7.37 -11.41
C SER A 306 53.09 -6.44 -11.07
N ARG A 307 54.09 -7.00 -10.40
CA ARG A 307 55.37 -6.32 -10.16
C ARG A 307 56.21 -6.44 -11.42
N GLN A 308 56.70 -5.31 -11.93
CA GLN A 308 57.36 -5.25 -13.24
C GLN A 308 58.89 -5.36 -13.16
N CYS A 309 59.50 -5.15 -12.00
CA CYS A 309 60.95 -5.17 -11.81
C CYS A 309 61.40 -5.98 -10.58
N ARG A 310 62.71 -6.22 -10.46
CA ARG A 310 63.33 -6.75 -9.23
C ARG A 310 63.49 -5.64 -8.20
N ALA A 311 63.24 -5.96 -6.95
CA ALA A 311 63.24 -5.00 -5.86
C ALA A 311 64.07 -5.52 -4.68
N ILE A 312 65.18 -4.85 -4.42
CA ILE A 312 66.02 -5.10 -3.23
C ILE A 312 65.86 -3.94 -2.27
N CYS A 313 65.55 -4.27 -1.03
CA CYS A 313 65.46 -3.33 0.08
C CYS A 313 66.76 -3.36 0.87
N VAL A 314 67.45 -2.22 1.00
CA VAL A 314 68.65 -2.09 1.83
C VAL A 314 68.29 -1.33 3.10
N VAL A 315 68.33 -2.03 4.23
CA VAL A 315 68.04 -1.48 5.55
C VAL A 315 69.35 -1.23 6.30
N THR A 316 69.51 -0.02 6.80
CA THR A 316 70.71 0.39 7.53
C THR A 316 70.32 1.25 8.71
N LYS A 317 71.18 1.30 9.74
CA LYS A 317 71.05 2.29 10.81
C LYS A 317 71.18 3.71 10.24
N PRO A 318 70.62 4.73 10.90
CA PRO A 318 70.74 6.09 10.41
C PRO A 318 72.21 6.50 10.34
N LEU A 319 72.54 7.45 9.44
CA LEU A 319 73.88 8.02 9.28
C LEU A 319 74.98 7.04 8.80
N VAL A 320 74.66 5.79 8.43
CA VAL A 320 75.69 4.85 7.93
C VAL A 320 76.26 5.34 6.59
N PHE A 321 75.40 5.63 5.61
CA PHE A 321 75.79 6.12 4.29
C PHE A 321 75.13 7.45 3.98
N SER A 322 75.87 8.36 3.34
CA SER A 322 75.32 9.56 2.70
C SER A 322 74.57 9.20 1.42
N ASP A 323 73.70 10.09 0.94
CA ASP A 323 72.93 9.85 -0.28
C ASP A 323 73.82 9.69 -1.53
N GLU A 324 74.96 10.40 -1.57
CA GLU A 324 75.98 10.21 -2.62
C GLU A 324 76.59 8.81 -2.57
N GLN A 325 76.86 8.30 -1.38
CA GLN A 325 77.39 6.95 -1.18
C GLN A 325 76.36 5.88 -1.57
N LYS A 326 75.09 6.05 -1.18
CA LYS A 326 74.01 5.14 -1.57
C LYS A 326 73.81 5.13 -3.10
N ALA A 327 73.85 6.30 -3.75
CA ALA A 327 73.78 6.43 -5.20
C ALA A 327 74.96 5.74 -5.90
N LYS A 328 76.19 5.91 -5.38
CA LYS A 328 77.39 5.25 -5.92
C LYS A 328 77.33 3.72 -5.80
N ILE A 329 76.77 3.19 -4.70
CA ILE A 329 76.55 1.74 -4.54
C ILE A 329 75.58 1.23 -5.62
N ALA A 330 74.46 1.92 -5.82
CA ALA A 330 73.47 1.55 -6.82
C ALA A 330 74.03 1.61 -8.25
N GLU A 331 74.74 2.69 -8.59
CA GLU A 331 75.38 2.87 -9.90
C GLU A 331 76.40 1.75 -10.18
N THR A 332 77.19 1.35 -9.18
CA THR A 332 78.18 0.28 -9.33
C THR A 332 77.53 -1.09 -9.53
N LEU A 333 76.36 -1.33 -8.93
CA LEU A 333 75.58 -2.54 -9.12
C LEU A 333 74.76 -2.53 -10.43
N GLY A 334 74.56 -1.36 -11.05
CA GLY A 334 73.70 -1.17 -12.22
C GLY A 334 72.21 -1.13 -11.89
N TRP A 335 71.84 -0.71 -10.68
CA TRP A 335 70.45 -0.62 -10.20
C TRP A 335 70.04 0.84 -10.00
N ASN A 336 68.74 1.12 -10.09
CA ASN A 336 68.24 2.46 -9.80
C ASN A 336 68.10 2.69 -8.31
N TYR A 337 68.66 3.81 -7.86
CA TYR A 337 68.63 4.23 -6.47
C TYR A 337 67.33 4.96 -6.11
N TYR A 338 66.69 4.53 -5.03
CA TYR A 338 65.56 5.23 -4.44
C TYR A 338 65.76 5.40 -2.93
N ASN A 339 65.79 6.66 -2.44
CA ASN A 339 65.81 6.96 -1.00
C ASN A 339 64.40 7.16 -0.48
N VAL A 340 64.04 6.42 0.57
CA VAL A 340 62.70 6.48 1.17
C VAL A 340 62.44 7.80 1.88
N GLU A 341 63.49 8.49 2.31
CA GLU A 341 63.38 9.83 2.92
C GLU A 341 62.81 10.88 1.94
N ASN A 342 62.84 10.61 0.64
CA ASN A 342 62.27 11.49 -0.39
C ASN A 342 60.77 11.24 -0.63
N PHE A 343 60.20 10.15 -0.09
CA PHE A 343 58.79 9.80 -0.27
C PHE A 343 57.94 10.37 0.87
N ASN A 344 56.78 10.92 0.54
CA ASN A 344 55.81 11.40 1.53
C ASN A 344 55.04 10.23 2.15
N ASN A 345 54.64 9.27 1.30
CA ASN A 345 54.04 8.00 1.71
C ASN A 345 54.81 6.83 1.10
N ALA A 346 55.78 6.32 1.85
CA ALA A 346 56.71 5.31 1.38
C ALA A 346 56.02 4.07 0.77
N ALA A 347 54.96 3.54 1.40
CA ALA A 347 54.30 2.34 0.90
C ALA A 347 53.56 2.56 -0.44
N GLU A 348 52.79 3.65 -0.58
CA GLU A 348 52.03 3.94 -1.81
C GLU A 348 52.95 4.32 -2.98
N GLU A 349 53.99 5.10 -2.70
CA GLU A 349 54.93 5.54 -3.72
C GLU A 349 55.82 4.39 -4.20
N ILE A 350 56.27 3.51 -3.29
CA ILE A 350 56.98 2.27 -3.65
C ILE A 350 56.06 1.31 -4.41
N PHE A 351 54.79 1.16 -4.00
CA PHE A 351 53.82 0.36 -4.76
C PHE A 351 53.67 0.87 -6.19
N THR A 352 53.54 2.19 -6.36
CA THR A 352 53.43 2.83 -7.68
C THR A 352 54.71 2.63 -8.49
N LEU A 353 55.88 2.79 -7.86
CA LEU A 353 57.18 2.58 -8.49
C LEU A 353 57.33 1.14 -9.01
N LEU A 354 57.07 0.15 -8.16
CA LEU A 354 57.24 -1.27 -8.46
C LEU A 354 56.20 -1.84 -9.44
N SER A 355 55.04 -1.18 -9.57
CA SER A 355 53.99 -1.56 -10.52
C SER A 355 54.16 -0.90 -11.90
N THR A 356 54.90 0.20 -12.01
CA THR A 356 55.05 0.97 -13.27
C THR A 356 56.43 0.86 -13.91
N THR A 357 57.48 0.64 -13.11
CA THR A 357 58.87 0.69 -13.59
C THR A 357 59.36 -0.70 -13.97
N THR A 358 59.97 -0.83 -15.15
CA THR A 358 60.58 -2.09 -15.63
C THR A 358 62.05 -2.23 -15.22
N GLU A 359 62.66 -1.16 -14.74
CA GLU A 359 64.07 -1.12 -14.32
C GLU A 359 64.22 -1.57 -12.86
N ASP A 360 65.31 -2.28 -12.55
CA ASP A 360 65.54 -2.85 -11.23
C ASP A 360 65.75 -1.76 -10.17
N ALA A 361 65.13 -1.94 -9.01
CA ALA A 361 65.06 -0.93 -7.96
C ALA A 361 65.85 -1.36 -6.71
N LEU A 362 66.76 -0.50 -6.27
CA LEU A 362 67.48 -0.60 -5.00
C LEU A 362 66.96 0.47 -4.05
N ILE A 363 66.14 0.05 -3.09
CA ILE A 363 65.39 0.91 -2.19
C ILE A 363 66.12 1.00 -0.85
N PHE A 364 66.58 2.19 -0.48
CA PHE A 364 67.26 2.41 0.80
C PHE A 364 66.31 2.93 1.87
N GLY A 365 66.37 2.33 3.05
CA GLY A 365 65.65 2.81 4.23
C GLY A 365 64.18 2.39 4.29
N PHE A 366 63.78 1.34 3.57
CA PHE A 366 62.45 0.70 3.66
C PHE A 366 62.60 -0.82 3.48
N PRO A 367 61.78 -1.65 4.14
CA PRO A 367 60.84 -1.28 5.20
C PRO A 367 61.55 -0.92 6.50
N ARG A 368 61.06 0.08 7.25
CA ARG A 368 61.60 0.47 8.57
C ARG A 368 60.89 -0.23 9.72
N THR A 369 59.66 -0.68 9.46
CA THR A 369 58.84 -1.43 10.40
C THR A 369 58.15 -2.60 9.70
N PRO A 370 57.81 -3.69 10.41
CA PRO A 370 56.97 -4.77 9.89
C PRO A 370 55.62 -4.27 9.32
N SER A 371 55.03 -3.25 9.95
CA SER A 371 53.76 -2.67 9.47
C SER A 371 53.90 -2.09 8.07
N GLU A 372 54.96 -1.34 7.78
CA GLU A 372 55.19 -0.76 6.45
C GLU A 372 55.36 -1.86 5.38
N ALA A 373 56.03 -2.97 5.74
CA ALA A 373 56.19 -4.14 4.87
C ALA A 373 54.83 -4.83 4.59
N GLN A 374 54.01 -4.98 5.64
CA GLN A 374 52.67 -5.56 5.54
C GLN A 374 51.70 -4.67 4.77
N ASP A 375 51.78 -3.34 4.93
CA ASP A 375 50.94 -2.38 4.20
C ASP A 375 51.22 -2.48 2.69
N LEU A 376 52.50 -2.55 2.30
CA LEU A 376 52.88 -2.76 0.91
C LEU A 376 52.44 -4.15 0.39
N PHE A 377 52.57 -5.19 1.22
CA PHE A 377 52.07 -6.52 0.89
C PHE A 377 50.56 -6.52 0.64
N ASN A 378 49.79 -5.82 1.48
CA ASN A 378 48.34 -5.68 1.35
C ASN A 378 47.94 -4.87 0.11
N MET A 379 48.76 -3.90 -0.34
CA MET A 379 48.51 -3.16 -1.58
C MET A 379 48.66 -4.05 -2.82
N PHE A 380 49.64 -4.96 -2.83
CA PHE A 380 49.80 -5.96 -3.89
C PHE A 380 48.79 -7.12 -3.77
N ASN A 381 48.36 -7.45 -2.56
CA ASN A 381 47.43 -8.54 -2.24
C ASN A 381 46.23 -8.00 -1.44
N PRO A 382 45.33 -7.20 -2.05
CA PRO A 382 44.22 -6.60 -1.33
C PRO A 382 43.34 -7.69 -0.71
N GLN A 383 43.23 -7.69 0.62
CA GLN A 383 42.30 -8.57 1.32
C GLN A 383 40.88 -8.22 0.84
N THR A 384 40.22 -9.17 0.20
CA THR A 384 38.79 -9.02 -0.11
C THR A 384 38.02 -9.13 1.20
N ASP A 385 37.93 -8.03 1.94
CA ASP A 385 37.36 -7.92 3.31
C ASP A 385 35.87 -8.23 3.43
N LYS A 386 35.27 -8.78 2.37
CA LYS A 386 33.96 -9.39 2.43
C LYS A 386 34.11 -10.74 1.80
N GLU A 387 33.86 -11.79 2.58
CA GLU A 387 33.14 -12.95 2.07
C GLU A 387 31.84 -12.42 1.45
N VAL A 388 31.92 -11.86 0.25
CA VAL A 388 30.77 -11.69 -0.59
C VAL A 388 30.40 -13.12 -0.91
N LYS A 389 29.47 -13.65 -0.13
CA LYS A 389 28.71 -14.85 -0.47
C LYS A 389 27.92 -14.52 -1.74
N SER A 390 28.61 -14.28 -2.86
CA SER A 390 28.00 -14.40 -4.17
C SER A 390 27.70 -15.88 -4.28
N HIS A 391 26.42 -16.21 -4.07
CA HIS A 391 25.90 -17.57 -3.95
C HIS A 391 26.07 -18.42 -5.21
N LEU A 392 26.69 -17.89 -6.27
CA LEU A 392 26.75 -18.54 -7.57
C LEU A 392 28.14 -19.13 -7.86
N LEU A 393 29.25 -18.40 -7.68
CA LEU A 393 30.60 -18.90 -8.04
C LEU A 393 31.73 -18.42 -7.11
N PRO A 394 32.68 -19.30 -6.71
CA PRO A 394 33.88 -18.89 -5.98
C PRO A 394 34.80 -18.08 -6.91
N ARG A 395 35.24 -16.89 -6.46
CA ARG A 395 36.19 -16.08 -7.22
C ARG A 395 37.56 -16.76 -7.24
N PRO A 396 38.25 -16.80 -8.39
CA PRO A 396 39.60 -17.35 -8.47
C PRO A 396 40.55 -16.49 -7.62
N VAL A 397 41.32 -17.14 -6.74
CA VAL A 397 42.36 -16.48 -5.94
C VAL A 397 43.64 -16.45 -6.77
N SER A 398 44.22 -15.27 -6.97
CA SER A 398 45.51 -15.12 -7.66
C SER A 398 46.66 -15.64 -6.79
N SER A 399 47.80 -15.98 -7.40
CA SER A 399 49.03 -16.23 -6.66
C SER A 399 49.43 -14.99 -5.84
N GLU A 400 49.86 -15.19 -4.59
CA GLU A 400 50.35 -14.11 -3.73
C GLU A 400 51.60 -13.46 -4.35
N ILE A 401 51.63 -12.12 -4.33
CA ILE A 401 52.74 -11.33 -4.86
C ILE A 401 53.58 -10.85 -3.70
N THR A 402 54.84 -11.28 -3.64
CA THR A 402 55.80 -10.77 -2.66
C THR A 402 56.32 -9.40 -3.12
N PRO A 403 56.21 -8.33 -2.31
CA PRO A 403 56.59 -6.97 -2.73
C PRO A 403 58.08 -6.81 -3.04
N PHE A 404 58.96 -7.50 -2.31
CA PHE A 404 60.42 -7.42 -2.45
C PHE A 404 61.05 -8.82 -2.60
N ASP A 405 62.17 -8.89 -3.30
CA ASP A 405 62.93 -10.13 -3.52
C ASP A 405 63.84 -10.46 -2.34
N LYS A 406 64.52 -9.42 -1.84
CA LYS A 406 65.47 -9.50 -0.74
C LYS A 406 65.45 -8.24 0.11
N ILE A 407 65.64 -8.41 1.41
CA ILE A 407 65.94 -7.36 2.38
C ILE A 407 67.37 -7.58 2.86
N ILE A 408 68.27 -6.63 2.59
CA ILE A 408 69.67 -6.68 2.98
C ILE A 408 69.90 -5.70 4.11
N GLU A 409 70.33 -6.21 5.26
CA GLU A 409 70.76 -5.40 6.39
C GLU A 409 72.26 -5.17 6.33
N LEU A 410 72.68 -3.90 6.30
CA LEU A 410 74.09 -3.55 6.48
C LEU A 410 74.33 -3.25 7.96
N ASP A 411 74.76 -4.26 8.71
CA ASP A 411 74.93 -4.16 10.16
C ASP A 411 76.28 -3.55 10.50
N VAL A 412 76.23 -2.32 11.01
CA VAL A 412 77.42 -1.58 11.45
C VAL A 412 77.32 -1.35 12.96
N SER A 413 78.44 -1.50 13.67
CA SER A 413 78.48 -1.18 15.10
C SER A 413 78.21 0.30 15.34
N ASP A 414 77.34 0.60 16.30
CA ASP A 414 77.01 1.98 16.72
C ASP A 414 78.27 2.78 17.07
N ARG A 415 79.29 2.10 17.63
CA ARG A 415 80.57 2.70 17.97
C ARG A 415 81.28 3.27 16.73
N ILE A 416 81.32 2.50 15.64
CA ILE A 416 81.98 2.91 14.39
C ILE A 416 81.24 4.10 13.79
N ILE A 417 79.90 4.06 13.77
CA ILE A 417 79.07 5.15 13.23
C ILE A 417 79.34 6.44 13.99
N VAL A 418 79.30 6.38 15.32
CA VAL A 418 79.51 7.55 16.19
C VAL A 418 80.94 8.07 16.08
N GLU A 419 81.95 7.20 16.12
CA GLU A 419 83.35 7.59 15.96
C GLU A 419 83.58 8.26 14.59
N ASP A 420 82.99 7.78 13.50
CA ASP A 420 83.15 8.32 12.14
C ASP A 420 82.40 9.66 11.95
N VAL A 421 81.23 9.80 12.56
CA VAL A 421 80.48 11.06 12.56
C VAL A 421 81.25 12.15 13.32
N TYR A 422 81.78 11.83 14.51
CA TYR A 422 82.53 12.79 15.32
C TYR A 422 83.92 13.11 14.77
N SER A 423 84.48 12.25 13.91
CA SER A 423 85.79 12.51 13.31
C SER A 423 85.73 13.46 12.12
N SER A 424 84.55 13.77 11.56
CA SER A 424 84.40 14.76 10.49
C SER A 424 84.29 16.19 11.02
N LEU A 425 85.29 17.02 10.69
CA LEU A 425 85.33 18.45 10.99
C LEU A 425 85.26 19.27 9.70
N VAL A 426 84.64 20.44 9.75
CA VAL A 426 84.52 21.36 8.62
C VAL A 426 85.26 22.66 8.94
N ASN A 427 86.06 23.14 7.99
CA ASN A 427 86.69 24.46 8.08
C ASN A 427 85.69 25.59 7.71
N PRO A 428 86.03 26.86 7.95
CA PRO A 428 85.17 27.99 7.59
C PRO A 428 84.89 28.13 6.08
N GLU A 429 85.68 27.46 5.23
CA GLU A 429 85.57 27.44 3.77
C GLU A 429 84.70 26.28 3.26
N GLY A 430 84.19 25.42 4.15
CA GLY A 430 83.31 24.29 3.82
C GLY A 430 84.02 22.99 3.46
N GLN A 431 85.36 22.90 3.59
CA GLN A 431 86.09 21.65 3.36
C GLN A 431 86.01 20.74 4.59
N THR A 432 85.60 19.49 4.37
CA THR A 432 85.52 18.43 5.39
C THR A 432 86.88 17.75 5.56
N TYR A 433 87.29 17.57 6.80
CA TYR A 433 88.51 16.88 7.19
C TYR A 433 88.21 15.80 8.23
N ASP A 434 88.87 14.66 8.11
CA ASP A 434 88.81 13.60 9.13
C ASP A 434 89.92 13.80 10.17
N VAL A 435 89.54 13.95 11.43
CA VAL A 435 90.43 14.12 12.60
C VAL A 435 91.47 13.02 12.70
N ARG A 436 91.16 11.81 12.20
CA ARG A 436 92.07 10.66 12.27
C ARG A 436 93.24 10.75 11.29
N THR A 437 93.04 11.45 10.18
CA THR A 437 94.04 11.57 9.09
C THR A 437 94.63 12.99 9.01
N LEU A 438 94.15 13.90 9.85
CA LEU A 438 94.61 15.28 9.90
C LEU A 438 96.05 15.37 10.45
N ASP A 439 97.00 15.75 9.59
CA ASP A 439 98.37 16.08 10.01
C ASP A 439 98.42 17.56 10.48
N ILE A 440 98.40 17.77 11.80
CA ILE A 440 98.32 19.11 12.40
C ILE A 440 99.72 19.76 12.37
N GLN A 441 99.90 20.72 11.48
CA GLN A 441 101.16 21.47 11.36
C GLN A 441 101.18 22.76 12.21
N ASP A 442 100.00 23.30 12.59
CA ASP A 442 99.88 24.55 13.39
C ASP A 442 98.64 24.55 14.30
N GLU A 443 98.77 24.99 15.55
CA GLU A 443 97.70 25.01 16.59
C GLU A 443 96.50 25.88 16.18
N ASN A 444 96.74 26.91 15.35
CA ASN A 444 95.69 27.79 14.85
C ASN A 444 94.70 27.07 13.91
N GLN A 445 95.10 25.99 13.24
CA GLN A 445 94.22 25.22 12.34
C GLN A 445 93.12 24.49 13.12
N LEU A 446 93.43 23.98 14.31
CA LEU A 446 92.44 23.30 15.17
C LEU A 446 91.34 24.24 15.67
N THR A 447 91.68 25.49 15.99
CA THR A 447 90.69 26.46 16.51
C THR A 447 89.67 26.94 15.48
N GLN A 448 89.93 26.71 14.19
CA GLN A 448 89.04 27.14 13.10
C GLN A 448 88.12 26.02 12.60
N LEU A 449 88.41 24.76 12.94
CA LEU A 449 87.61 23.61 12.59
C LEU A 449 86.40 23.49 13.53
N ARG A 450 85.21 23.30 12.97
CA ARG A 450 83.97 23.02 13.70
C ARG A 450 83.47 21.63 13.36
N SER A 451 82.68 21.02 14.23
CA SER A 451 81.95 19.80 13.86
C SER A 451 81.13 20.06 12.59
N SER A 452 81.19 19.16 11.62
CA SER A 452 80.41 19.28 10.38
C SER A 452 78.92 19.48 10.71
N PRO A 453 78.29 20.59 10.28
CA PRO A 453 76.86 20.79 10.44
C PRO A 453 76.15 19.98 9.34
N ASP A 454 75.77 18.75 9.65
CA ASP A 454 74.85 18.00 8.79
C ASP A 454 73.42 18.36 9.21
N GLU A 455 72.57 18.77 8.27
CA GLU A 455 71.18 19.16 8.54
C GLU A 455 70.36 18.02 9.17
N ASN A 456 70.82 16.77 9.05
CA ASN A 456 70.18 15.57 9.57
C ASN A 456 70.84 14.97 10.83
N LEU A 457 71.91 15.59 11.37
CA LEU A 457 72.65 15.08 12.54
C LEU A 457 71.97 15.44 13.86
N ASP A 458 70.90 14.73 14.21
CA ASP A 458 70.37 14.71 15.57
C ASP A 458 71.12 13.66 16.41
N ILE A 459 72.44 13.84 16.57
CA ILE A 459 73.32 12.93 17.34
C ILE A 459 72.75 12.60 18.74
N PRO A 460 72.12 13.54 19.47
CA PRO A 460 71.46 13.22 20.74
C PRO A 460 70.39 12.14 20.64
N GLN A 461 69.70 12.03 19.49
CA GLN A 461 68.65 11.04 19.25
C GLN A 461 69.16 9.74 18.62
N PHE A 462 70.40 9.70 18.13
CA PHE A 462 70.99 8.54 17.45
C PHE A 462 70.91 7.24 18.27
N PRO A 463 71.29 7.20 19.57
CA PRO A 463 71.22 5.96 20.34
C PRO A 463 69.80 5.40 20.45
N MET A 464 68.81 6.27 20.61
CA MET A 464 67.40 5.89 20.71
C MET A 464 66.87 5.34 19.38
N ARG A 465 67.19 6.01 18.27
CA ARG A 465 66.80 5.58 16.91
C ARG A 465 67.50 4.29 16.49
N SER A 466 68.79 4.14 16.81
CA SER A 466 69.57 2.93 16.52
C SER A 466 68.96 1.69 17.19
N VAL A 467 68.66 1.78 18.49
CA VAL A 467 68.03 0.68 19.24
C VAL A 467 66.64 0.34 18.68
N THR A 468 65.85 1.37 18.37
CA THR A 468 64.49 1.18 17.81
C THR A 468 64.55 0.51 16.43
N MET A 469 65.44 0.98 15.54
CA MET A 469 65.59 0.38 14.21
C MET A 469 66.15 -1.03 14.27
N LYS A 470 67.12 -1.30 15.14
CA LYS A 470 67.65 -2.66 15.30
C LYS A 470 66.57 -3.63 15.77
N THR A 471 65.74 -3.20 16.73
CA THR A 471 64.58 -4.00 17.18
C THR A 471 63.62 -4.29 16.03
N ASN A 472 63.32 -3.30 15.18
CA ASN A 472 62.47 -3.50 14.00
C ASN A 472 63.13 -4.40 12.94
N PHE A 473 64.44 -4.29 12.75
CA PHE A 473 65.20 -5.13 11.83
C PHE A 473 65.20 -6.59 12.27
N ASP A 474 65.33 -6.86 13.57
CA ASP A 474 65.21 -8.20 14.12
C ASP A 474 63.79 -8.77 13.89
N LEU A 475 62.74 -7.96 14.05
CA LEU A 475 61.36 -8.37 13.72
C LEU A 475 61.18 -8.66 12.22
N LEU A 476 61.73 -7.82 11.34
CA LEU A 476 61.71 -8.05 9.89
C LEU A 476 62.50 -9.31 9.51
N ARG A 477 63.61 -9.59 10.20
CA ARG A 477 64.40 -10.80 10.02
C ARG A 477 63.61 -12.06 10.40
N GLU A 478 62.84 -12.00 11.48
CA GLU A 478 61.96 -13.11 11.90
C GLU A 478 60.83 -13.36 10.89
N GLU A 479 60.17 -12.30 10.42
CA GLU A 479 59.04 -12.39 9.49
C GLU A 479 59.46 -12.79 8.07
N TYR A 480 60.59 -12.25 7.59
CA TYR A 480 61.10 -12.47 6.23
C TYR A 480 62.36 -13.34 6.19
N ALA A 481 62.51 -14.31 7.09
CA ALA A 481 63.74 -15.10 7.28
C ALA A 481 64.34 -15.73 5.99
N LYS A 482 63.53 -16.01 4.97
CA LYS A 482 64.01 -16.53 3.66
C LYS A 482 64.56 -15.44 2.74
N GLN A 483 64.01 -14.23 2.85
CA GLN A 483 64.30 -13.07 2.01
C GLN A 483 65.26 -12.09 2.70
N TYR A 484 65.57 -12.28 3.99
CA TYR A 484 66.44 -11.42 4.77
C TYR A 484 67.90 -11.91 4.72
N GLU A 485 68.86 -11.00 4.56
CA GLU A 485 70.29 -11.28 4.58
C GLU A 485 71.03 -10.16 5.32
N THR A 486 72.00 -10.51 6.17
CA THR A 486 72.77 -9.53 6.95
C THR A 486 74.22 -9.53 6.49
N ILE A 487 74.74 -8.35 6.19
CA ILE A 487 76.14 -8.09 5.84
C ILE A 487 76.75 -7.26 6.95
N GLU A 488 77.76 -7.80 7.64
CA GLU A 488 78.48 -7.10 8.70
C GLU A 488 79.50 -6.13 8.09
N LEU A 489 79.46 -4.87 8.49
CA LEU A 489 80.42 -3.85 8.08
C LEU A 489 81.36 -3.49 9.22
N HIS A 490 82.65 -3.48 8.92
CA HIS A 490 83.69 -3.07 9.86
C HIS A 490 84.04 -1.57 9.76
N ASN A 491 83.70 -0.90 8.65
CA ASN A 491 83.93 0.54 8.39
C ASN A 491 82.75 1.13 7.58
N ARG A 492 82.56 2.46 7.59
CA ARG A 492 81.56 3.16 6.75
C ARG A 492 82.02 3.44 5.31
N GLU A 493 83.28 3.22 4.99
CA GLU A 493 83.78 3.39 3.63
C GLU A 493 83.20 2.33 2.69
N ILE A 494 82.86 2.73 1.47
CA ILE A 494 82.45 1.79 0.43
C ILE A 494 83.71 1.04 -0.02
N THR A 495 83.87 -0.18 0.49
CA THR A 495 84.95 -1.08 0.09
C THR A 495 84.53 -1.93 -1.11
N ASP A 496 85.49 -2.36 -1.92
CA ASP A 496 85.24 -3.29 -3.01
C ASP A 496 84.66 -4.63 -2.48
N ASP A 497 85.00 -5.01 -1.24
CA ASP A 497 84.46 -6.19 -0.58
C ASP A 497 82.94 -6.08 -0.35
N LEU A 498 82.46 -4.92 0.14
CA LEU A 498 81.02 -4.67 0.29
C LEU A 498 80.29 -4.73 -1.06
N ILE A 499 80.86 -4.13 -2.10
CA ILE A 499 80.29 -4.14 -3.45
C ILE A 499 80.23 -5.58 -3.97
N ASN A 500 81.28 -6.38 -3.79
CA ASN A 500 81.31 -7.78 -4.22
C ASN A 500 80.30 -8.64 -3.47
N GLN A 501 80.12 -8.41 -2.16
CA GLN A 501 79.12 -9.11 -1.36
C GLN A 501 77.70 -8.76 -1.83
N LEU A 502 77.39 -7.47 -2.01
CA LEU A 502 76.10 -7.03 -2.56
C LEU A 502 75.86 -7.58 -3.98
N ALA A 503 76.86 -7.51 -4.86
CA ALA A 503 76.79 -8.07 -6.20
C ALA A 503 76.43 -9.57 -6.16
N SER A 504 77.09 -10.35 -5.30
CA SER A 504 76.84 -11.78 -5.15
C SER A 504 75.42 -12.14 -4.66
N VAL A 505 74.76 -11.22 -3.95
CA VAL A 505 73.37 -11.36 -3.50
C VAL A 505 72.42 -10.94 -4.62
N THR A 506 72.70 -9.82 -5.29
CA THR A 506 71.86 -9.28 -6.38
C THR A 506 71.84 -10.16 -7.64
N GLU A 507 72.95 -10.81 -8.00
CA GLU A 507 73.05 -11.69 -9.19
C GLU A 507 72.19 -12.95 -9.08
N LYS A 508 71.84 -13.38 -7.87
CA LYS A 508 71.03 -14.58 -7.61
C LYS A 508 69.51 -14.32 -7.73
N ILE A 509 69.09 -13.08 -7.97
CA ILE A 509 67.68 -12.70 -7.99
C ILE A 509 67.12 -12.83 -9.41
N GLU A 510 66.21 -13.80 -9.57
CA GLU A 510 65.45 -14.01 -10.79
C GLU A 510 64.37 -12.93 -10.97
N MET A 511 63.88 -12.76 -12.20
CA MET A 511 62.77 -11.83 -12.45
C MET A 511 61.48 -12.30 -11.76
N PRO A 512 60.62 -11.37 -11.27
CA PRO A 512 59.30 -11.72 -10.76
C PRO A 512 58.53 -12.53 -11.79
N GLN A 513 57.98 -13.67 -11.38
CA GLN A 513 57.03 -14.40 -12.20
C GLN A 513 55.72 -13.63 -12.26
N GLU A 514 55.16 -13.50 -13.47
CA GLU A 514 53.84 -12.89 -13.62
C GLU A 514 52.80 -13.72 -12.86
N PRO A 515 51.96 -13.08 -12.04
CA PRO A 515 50.95 -13.80 -11.28
C PRO A 515 49.94 -14.42 -12.24
N GLN A 516 49.75 -15.74 -12.12
CA GLN A 516 48.83 -16.51 -12.96
C GLN A 516 47.66 -17.01 -12.11
N TYR A 517 46.47 -17.04 -12.71
CA TYR A 517 45.37 -17.80 -12.15
C TYR A 517 45.64 -19.30 -12.28
N PRO A 518 45.30 -20.12 -11.27
CA PRO A 518 45.48 -21.56 -11.37
C PRO A 518 44.68 -22.12 -12.56
N PRO A 519 45.28 -22.92 -13.45
CA PRO A 519 44.67 -23.38 -14.70
C PRO A 519 43.44 -24.30 -14.53
N ASN A 520 43.05 -24.64 -13.29
CA ASN A 520 42.01 -25.62 -12.97
C ASN A 520 40.65 -25.01 -12.57
N ILE A 521 40.42 -23.72 -12.74
CA ILE A 521 39.10 -23.12 -12.48
C ILE A 521 38.26 -23.19 -13.76
N LEU A 522 38.06 -24.42 -14.26
CA LEU A 522 36.89 -24.72 -15.08
C LEU A 522 35.72 -24.72 -14.12
N ILE A 523 34.97 -23.63 -14.12
CA ILE A 523 33.67 -23.61 -13.47
C ILE A 523 32.79 -24.55 -14.28
N ASP A 524 32.50 -25.74 -13.74
CA ASP A 524 31.50 -26.66 -14.26
C ASP A 524 30.10 -26.02 -14.12
N ASN A 525 29.81 -25.02 -14.95
CA ASN A 525 28.50 -24.39 -15.04
C ASN A 525 27.52 -25.26 -15.83
N LEU A 526 26.22 -25.08 -15.61
CA LEU A 526 25.19 -25.85 -16.32
C LEU A 526 25.36 -25.78 -17.85
N SER A 527 25.85 -24.65 -18.38
CA SER A 527 26.13 -24.48 -19.81
C SER A 527 27.24 -25.40 -20.33
N SER A 528 28.32 -25.63 -19.60
CA SER A 528 29.40 -26.54 -20.01
C SER A 528 28.92 -28.00 -19.98
N GLN A 529 28.05 -28.34 -19.01
CA GLN A 529 27.45 -29.66 -18.90
C GLN A 529 26.41 -29.92 -20.00
N ILE A 530 25.57 -28.92 -20.35
CA ILE A 530 24.62 -28.99 -21.46
C ILE A 530 25.35 -29.01 -22.82
N ALA A 531 26.52 -28.37 -22.94
CA ALA A 531 27.30 -28.42 -24.18
C ALA A 531 27.66 -29.86 -24.57
N ASN A 532 27.87 -30.73 -23.58
CA ASN A 532 28.16 -32.15 -23.75
C ASN A 532 26.95 -33.01 -24.16
N PHE A 533 25.72 -32.47 -24.20
CA PHE A 533 24.55 -33.22 -24.65
C PHE A 533 24.61 -33.53 -26.15
N SER A 534 24.07 -34.70 -26.53
CA SER A 534 23.92 -35.06 -27.94
C SER A 534 22.98 -34.08 -28.68
N PRO A 535 23.18 -33.85 -29.98
CA PRO A 535 22.34 -32.93 -30.74
C PRO A 535 20.87 -33.37 -30.75
N GLU A 536 20.59 -34.68 -30.74
CA GLU A 536 19.22 -35.23 -30.71
C GLU A 536 18.51 -34.91 -29.39
N LEU A 537 19.22 -34.98 -28.26
CA LEU A 537 18.67 -34.62 -26.95
C LEU A 537 18.39 -33.11 -26.86
N LYS A 538 19.30 -32.28 -27.38
CA LYS A 538 19.09 -30.83 -27.47
C LYS A 538 17.83 -30.51 -28.29
N GLU A 539 17.69 -31.14 -29.45
CA GLU A 539 16.51 -30.97 -30.29
C GLU A 539 15.22 -31.44 -29.60
N PHE A 540 15.26 -32.58 -28.88
CA PHE A 540 14.13 -33.07 -28.11
C PHE A 540 13.63 -32.05 -27.07
N PHE A 541 14.52 -31.48 -26.26
CA PHE A 541 14.13 -30.49 -25.25
C PHE A 541 13.60 -29.20 -25.85
N VAL A 542 14.20 -28.71 -26.94
CA VAL A 542 13.69 -27.54 -27.67
C VAL A 542 12.28 -27.80 -28.20
N ASN A 543 12.01 -28.98 -28.74
CA ASN A 543 10.69 -29.35 -29.23
C ASN A 543 9.66 -29.51 -28.10
N GLN A 544 10.07 -30.06 -26.94
CA GLN A 544 9.22 -30.10 -25.74
C GLN A 544 8.86 -28.69 -25.27
N TRP A 545 9.85 -27.78 -25.16
CA TRP A 545 9.62 -26.40 -24.79
C TRP A 545 8.64 -25.69 -25.73
N LYS A 546 8.85 -25.80 -27.05
CA LYS A 546 7.92 -25.27 -28.06
C LYS A 546 6.51 -25.81 -27.87
N GLY A 547 6.36 -27.12 -27.68
CA GLY A 547 5.05 -27.72 -27.44
C GLY A 547 4.39 -27.31 -26.12
N ILE A 548 5.16 -26.91 -25.10
CA ILE A 548 4.62 -26.33 -23.86
C ILE A 548 4.10 -24.92 -24.13
N GLU A 549 4.91 -24.06 -24.76
CA GLU A 549 4.56 -22.67 -25.06
C GLU A 549 3.37 -22.57 -26.04
N GLU A 550 3.32 -23.37 -27.10
CA GLU A 550 2.20 -23.39 -28.05
C GLU A 550 0.87 -23.77 -27.37
N ARG A 551 0.89 -24.77 -26.46
CA ARG A 551 -0.30 -25.18 -25.70
C ARG A 551 -0.75 -24.08 -24.75
N TYR A 552 0.20 -23.40 -24.11
CA TYR A 552 -0.09 -22.29 -23.21
C TYR A 552 -0.66 -21.09 -23.96
N GLU A 553 -0.04 -20.66 -25.06
CA GLU A 553 -0.53 -19.57 -25.91
C GLU A 553 -1.94 -19.84 -26.44
N SER A 554 -2.19 -21.06 -26.91
CA SER A 554 -3.52 -21.48 -27.37
C SER A 554 -4.56 -21.45 -26.25
N ALA A 555 -4.19 -21.93 -25.05
CA ALA A 555 -5.08 -21.93 -23.89
C ALA A 555 -5.44 -20.49 -23.45
N ILE A 556 -4.44 -19.60 -23.37
CA ILE A 556 -4.62 -18.20 -23.01
C ILE A 556 -5.50 -17.47 -24.04
N SER A 557 -5.20 -17.63 -25.32
CA SER A 557 -5.96 -17.02 -26.41
C SER A 557 -7.43 -17.42 -26.36
N ARG A 558 -7.71 -18.69 -26.05
CA ARG A 558 -9.07 -19.20 -25.88
C ARG A 558 -9.77 -18.58 -24.67
N VAL A 559 -9.09 -18.41 -23.55
CA VAL A 559 -9.66 -17.79 -22.35
C VAL A 559 -10.00 -16.33 -22.60
N PHE A 560 -9.08 -15.54 -23.15
CA PHE A 560 -9.36 -14.12 -23.43
C PHE A 560 -10.46 -13.94 -24.49
N SER A 561 -10.50 -14.79 -25.50
CA SER A 561 -11.62 -14.81 -26.46
C SER A 561 -12.95 -15.12 -25.76
N LEU A 562 -12.97 -16.06 -24.81
CA LEU A 562 -14.16 -16.38 -24.02
C LEU A 562 -14.60 -15.19 -23.16
N VAL A 563 -13.68 -14.55 -22.43
CA VAL A 563 -13.98 -13.36 -21.61
C VAL A 563 -14.57 -12.25 -22.48
N ASN A 564 -13.94 -11.94 -23.62
CA ASN A 564 -14.45 -10.94 -24.56
C ASN A 564 -15.87 -11.28 -25.07
N GLN A 565 -16.13 -12.54 -25.42
CA GLN A 565 -17.47 -12.97 -25.83
C GLN A 565 -18.51 -12.81 -24.71
N LEU A 566 -18.12 -13.00 -23.44
CA LEU A 566 -18.98 -12.81 -22.28
C LEU A 566 -19.31 -11.33 -22.07
N HIS A 567 -18.34 -10.43 -22.25
CA HIS A 567 -18.59 -8.98 -22.22
C HIS A 567 -19.59 -8.55 -23.29
N VAL A 568 -19.38 -8.97 -24.54
CA VAL A 568 -20.31 -8.65 -25.64
C VAL A 568 -21.72 -9.15 -25.31
N ARG A 569 -21.86 -10.39 -24.84
CA ARG A 569 -23.16 -10.95 -24.43
C ARG A 569 -23.82 -10.19 -23.29
N MET A 570 -23.04 -9.72 -22.31
CA MET A 570 -23.56 -8.90 -21.22
C MET A 570 -24.09 -7.57 -21.75
N VAL A 571 -23.30 -6.87 -22.57
CA VAL A 571 -23.68 -5.59 -23.16
C VAL A 571 -24.95 -5.73 -24.01
N ASP A 572 -25.03 -6.77 -24.84
CA ASP A 572 -26.21 -7.06 -25.65
C ASP A 572 -27.45 -7.32 -24.78
N HIS A 573 -27.30 -8.10 -23.72
CA HIS A 573 -28.40 -8.40 -22.79
C HIS A 573 -28.90 -7.13 -22.09
N LEU A 574 -27.98 -6.31 -21.55
CA LEU A 574 -28.35 -5.05 -20.88
C LEU A 574 -28.96 -4.04 -21.85
N THR A 575 -28.44 -3.95 -23.07
CA THR A 575 -28.99 -3.06 -24.10
C THR A 575 -30.42 -3.46 -24.47
N LYS A 576 -30.66 -4.76 -24.64
CA LYS A 576 -32.00 -5.30 -24.88
C LYS A 576 -32.93 -5.09 -23.68
N ALA A 577 -32.44 -5.31 -22.46
CA ALA A 577 -33.22 -5.05 -21.25
C ALA A 577 -33.57 -3.56 -21.08
N ARG A 578 -32.70 -2.64 -21.51
CA ARG A 578 -32.99 -1.19 -21.54
C ARG A 578 -34.06 -0.84 -22.57
N SER A 579 -33.96 -1.35 -23.80
CA SER A 579 -34.96 -1.07 -24.83
C SER A 579 -36.33 -1.68 -24.51
N GLU A 580 -36.36 -2.89 -23.95
CA GLU A 580 -37.59 -3.53 -23.47
C GLU A 580 -38.20 -2.76 -22.29
N MET A 581 -37.39 -2.23 -21.37
CA MET A 581 -37.89 -1.40 -20.27
C MET A 581 -38.49 -0.09 -20.79
N LEU A 582 -37.77 0.63 -21.66
CA LEU A 582 -38.26 1.89 -22.21
C LEU A 582 -39.55 1.68 -23.01
N SER A 583 -39.61 0.67 -23.89
CA SER A 583 -40.85 0.36 -24.63
C SER A 583 -42.00 -0.03 -23.70
N TYR A 584 -41.72 -0.70 -22.58
CA TYR A 584 -42.72 -1.04 -21.57
C TYR A 584 -43.24 0.20 -20.81
N LEU A 585 -42.40 1.20 -20.55
CA LEU A 585 -42.79 2.46 -19.91
C LEU A 585 -43.70 3.30 -20.82
N PHE A 586 -43.42 3.34 -22.12
CA PHE A 586 -44.20 4.08 -23.12
C PHE A 586 -45.53 3.40 -23.53
N ARG A 587 -45.95 2.33 -22.85
CA ARG A 587 -47.24 1.69 -23.17
C ARG A 587 -48.40 2.65 -22.84
N PRO A 588 -49.41 2.81 -23.71
CA PRO A 588 -50.58 3.65 -23.39
C PRO A 588 -51.35 3.05 -22.20
N GLY A 589 -51.89 3.92 -21.34
CA GLY A 589 -52.66 3.54 -20.15
C GLY A 589 -54.17 3.67 -20.29
N ASN A 590 -54.90 3.08 -19.36
CA ASN A 590 -56.37 3.20 -19.27
C ASN A 590 -56.84 4.51 -18.62
N SER A 591 -55.92 5.33 -18.09
CA SER A 591 -56.21 6.59 -17.39
C SER A 591 -57.05 7.56 -18.25
N GLN A 592 -56.84 7.57 -19.57
CA GLN A 592 -57.62 8.39 -20.51
C GLN A 592 -59.10 7.99 -20.55
N GLN A 593 -59.42 6.70 -20.43
CA GLN A 593 -60.79 6.21 -20.54
C GLN A 593 -61.66 6.76 -19.40
N HIS A 594 -61.14 6.81 -18.17
CA HIS A 594 -61.88 7.34 -17.02
C HIS A 594 -62.11 8.85 -17.09
N VAL A 595 -61.17 9.59 -17.68
CA VAL A 595 -61.37 11.03 -17.95
C VAL A 595 -62.49 11.22 -18.98
N ILE A 596 -62.51 10.43 -20.06
CA ILE A 596 -63.56 10.48 -21.07
C ILE A 596 -64.92 10.10 -20.45
N GLU A 597 -64.99 9.06 -19.64
CA GLU A 597 -66.21 8.63 -18.94
C GLU A 597 -66.79 9.75 -18.06
N PHE A 598 -65.93 10.45 -17.32
CA PHE A 598 -66.34 11.60 -16.51
C PHE A 598 -66.83 12.77 -17.37
N GLN A 599 -66.10 13.11 -18.45
CA GLN A 599 -66.49 14.18 -19.38
C GLN A 599 -67.85 13.89 -20.02
N GLN A 600 -68.08 12.65 -20.47
CA GLN A 600 -69.36 12.23 -21.03
C GLN A 600 -70.49 12.30 -20.00
N TRP A 601 -70.23 11.85 -18.77
CA TRP A 601 -71.22 11.96 -17.69
C TRP A 601 -71.59 13.43 -17.40
N HIS A 602 -70.59 14.30 -17.24
CA HIS A 602 -70.82 15.73 -16.97
C HIS A 602 -71.60 16.41 -18.11
N CYS A 603 -71.34 16.05 -19.37
CA CYS A 603 -72.02 16.66 -20.50
C CYS A 603 -73.43 16.12 -20.77
N THR A 604 -73.68 14.83 -20.52
CA THR A 604 -74.97 14.19 -20.80
C THR A 604 -75.96 14.26 -19.64
N GLN A 605 -75.48 14.14 -18.39
CA GLN A 605 -76.35 14.02 -17.22
C GLN A 605 -76.53 15.34 -16.46
N VAL A 606 -75.62 16.31 -16.62
CA VAL A 606 -75.70 17.60 -15.92
C VAL A 606 -76.25 18.67 -16.87
N GLU A 607 -77.56 18.89 -16.78
CA GLU A 607 -78.27 19.92 -17.53
C GLU A 607 -77.68 21.31 -17.28
N ARG A 608 -77.72 22.18 -18.31
CA ARG A 608 -77.11 23.53 -18.27
C ARG A 608 -77.62 24.38 -17.08
N GLY A 609 -78.91 24.32 -16.77
CA GLY A 609 -79.50 25.05 -15.64
C GLY A 609 -79.08 24.50 -14.27
N MET A 610 -78.80 23.19 -14.17
CA MET A 610 -78.43 22.54 -12.92
C MET A 610 -76.99 22.83 -12.48
N ARG A 611 -76.12 23.22 -13.40
CA ARG A 611 -74.69 23.51 -13.12
C ARG A 611 -74.47 24.68 -12.17
N ARG A 612 -75.44 25.58 -12.08
CA ARG A 612 -75.43 26.72 -11.14
C ARG A 612 -75.78 26.31 -9.71
N MET A 613 -76.44 25.17 -9.54
CA MET A 613 -76.90 24.72 -8.23
C MET A 613 -75.71 24.24 -7.40
N SER A 614 -75.54 24.80 -6.19
CA SER A 614 -74.46 24.42 -5.27
C SER A 614 -74.41 22.91 -5.02
N LYS A 615 -75.57 22.27 -4.81
CA LYS A 615 -75.65 20.82 -4.56
C LYS A 615 -75.10 19.97 -5.70
N VAL A 616 -75.29 20.43 -6.95
CA VAL A 616 -74.80 19.73 -8.14
C VAL A 616 -73.29 19.95 -8.30
N LYS A 617 -72.79 21.15 -8.00
CA LYS A 617 -71.33 21.42 -7.93
C LYS A 617 -70.66 20.53 -6.86
N ASP A 618 -71.29 20.38 -5.70
CA ASP A 618 -70.79 19.51 -4.63
C ASP A 618 -70.72 18.04 -5.07
N GLU A 619 -71.73 17.54 -5.79
CA GLU A 619 -71.71 16.18 -6.37
C GLU A 619 -70.63 16.03 -7.45
N CYS A 620 -70.50 16.99 -8.37
CA CYS A 620 -69.44 17.00 -9.38
C CYS A 620 -68.05 17.00 -8.73
N ASN A 621 -67.86 17.77 -7.67
CA ASN A 621 -66.61 17.82 -6.91
C ASN A 621 -66.30 16.48 -6.22
N LEU A 622 -67.31 15.81 -5.66
CA LEU A 622 -67.15 14.49 -5.06
C LEU A 622 -66.76 13.44 -6.10
N ARG A 623 -67.39 13.45 -7.28
CA ARG A 623 -67.03 12.56 -8.40
C ARG A 623 -65.64 12.86 -8.97
N LEU A 624 -65.22 14.13 -9.03
CA LEU A 624 -63.87 14.52 -9.43
C LEU A 624 -62.81 14.06 -8.42
N ASN A 625 -63.09 14.14 -7.12
CA ASN A 625 -62.20 13.58 -6.10
C ASN A 625 -62.11 12.06 -6.23
N SER A 626 -63.23 11.38 -6.47
CA SER A 626 -63.24 9.93 -6.74
C SER A 626 -62.44 9.58 -8.00
N LEU A 627 -62.55 10.38 -9.06
CA LEU A 627 -61.77 10.21 -10.29
C LEU A 627 -60.28 10.40 -10.01
N ARG A 628 -59.91 11.40 -9.21
CA ARG A 628 -58.52 11.63 -8.80
C ARG A 628 -57.94 10.42 -8.07
N GLU A 629 -58.67 9.87 -7.11
CA GLU A 629 -58.24 8.68 -6.37
C GLU A 629 -58.09 7.46 -7.30
N GLN A 630 -59.03 7.28 -8.24
CA GLN A 630 -58.95 6.20 -9.24
C GLN A 630 -57.73 6.36 -10.16
N LEU A 631 -57.46 7.57 -10.68
CA LEU A 631 -56.30 7.83 -11.52
C LEU A 631 -54.99 7.61 -10.76
N ILE A 632 -54.88 8.07 -9.51
CA ILE A 632 -53.71 7.81 -8.66
C ILE A 632 -53.54 6.32 -8.39
N SER A 633 -54.64 5.59 -8.12
CA SER A 633 -54.59 4.14 -7.93
C SER A 633 -54.05 3.43 -9.17
N ILE A 634 -54.54 3.78 -10.36
CA ILE A 634 -54.08 3.20 -11.64
C ILE A 634 -52.59 3.46 -11.85
N GLU A 635 -52.11 4.69 -11.61
CA GLU A 635 -50.68 4.97 -11.76
C GLU A 635 -49.81 4.27 -10.71
N ASN A 636 -50.32 4.06 -9.49
CA ASN A 636 -49.64 3.24 -8.47
C ASN A 636 -49.54 1.77 -8.89
N ASP A 637 -50.63 1.20 -9.41
CA ASP A 637 -50.66 -0.18 -9.90
C ASP A 637 -49.68 -0.34 -11.07
N ARG A 638 -49.67 0.61 -12.01
CA ARG A 638 -48.71 0.62 -13.14
C ARG A 638 -47.26 0.71 -12.69
N LYS A 639 -46.96 1.57 -11.69
CA LYS A 639 -45.61 1.63 -11.11
C LYS A 639 -45.20 0.27 -10.55
N SER A 640 -46.11 -0.42 -9.85
CA SER A 640 -45.82 -1.75 -9.30
C SER A 640 -45.58 -2.82 -10.39
N GLU A 641 -46.31 -2.75 -11.50
CA GLU A 641 -46.09 -3.62 -12.68
C GLU A 641 -44.74 -3.34 -13.35
N GLU A 642 -44.35 -2.06 -13.45
CA GLU A 642 -43.07 -1.64 -14.03
C GLU A 642 -41.88 -2.09 -13.15
N GLU A 643 -41.99 -1.97 -11.82
CA GLU A 643 -41.01 -2.54 -10.88
C GLU A 643 -40.95 -4.08 -10.94
N TYR A 644 -42.07 -4.74 -11.21
CA TYR A 644 -42.09 -6.19 -11.45
C TYR A 644 -41.39 -6.54 -12.76
N LYS A 645 -41.65 -5.80 -13.84
CA LYS A 645 -41.00 -6.00 -15.13
C LYS A 645 -39.50 -5.75 -15.07
N GLN A 646 -39.05 -4.77 -14.27
CA GLN A 646 -37.63 -4.53 -13.98
C GLN A 646 -36.96 -5.79 -13.41
N LYS A 647 -37.60 -6.43 -12.42
CA LYS A 647 -37.11 -7.67 -11.81
C LYS A 647 -37.11 -8.85 -12.77
N ASP A 648 -38.08 -8.92 -13.67
CA ASP A 648 -38.18 -9.93 -14.73
C ASP A 648 -37.04 -9.77 -15.77
N LEU A 649 -36.82 -8.55 -16.25
CA LEU A 649 -35.78 -8.22 -17.24
C LEU A 649 -34.36 -8.41 -16.70
N MET A 650 -34.17 -8.24 -15.39
CA MET A 650 -32.92 -8.53 -14.70
C MET A 650 -32.52 -10.01 -14.75
N ASN A 651 -33.40 -10.91 -15.23
CA ASN A 651 -33.21 -12.35 -15.41
C ASN A 651 -32.10 -12.93 -14.52
N SER A 652 -32.43 -13.16 -13.24
CA SER A 652 -31.47 -13.67 -12.26
C SER A 652 -30.68 -14.87 -12.76
N SER A 653 -31.25 -15.69 -13.65
CA SER A 653 -30.58 -16.86 -14.21
C SER A 653 -29.51 -16.52 -15.25
N PHE A 654 -29.64 -15.43 -16.02
CA PHE A 654 -28.60 -14.98 -16.95
C PHE A 654 -27.39 -14.44 -16.19
N ARG A 655 -27.64 -13.56 -15.20
CA ARG A 655 -26.59 -12.98 -14.35
C ARG A 655 -25.81 -14.07 -13.62
N THR A 656 -26.47 -15.04 -13.00
CA THR A 656 -25.78 -16.16 -12.34
C THR A 656 -24.94 -16.98 -13.33
N THR A 657 -25.49 -17.35 -14.49
CA THR A 657 -24.72 -18.09 -15.51
C THR A 657 -23.51 -17.28 -16.02
N LEU A 658 -23.64 -15.96 -16.16
CA LEU A 658 -22.54 -15.09 -16.56
C LEU A 658 -21.39 -15.12 -15.55
N PHE A 659 -21.69 -14.94 -14.25
CA PHE A 659 -20.68 -15.03 -13.19
C PHE A 659 -20.01 -16.41 -13.10
N GLU A 660 -20.79 -17.49 -13.21
CA GLU A 660 -20.24 -18.85 -13.23
C GLU A 660 -19.29 -19.04 -14.41
N THR A 661 -19.66 -18.54 -15.60
CA THR A 661 -18.84 -18.70 -16.81
C THR A 661 -17.55 -17.89 -16.73
N ILE A 662 -17.58 -16.71 -16.12
CA ILE A 662 -16.39 -15.88 -15.92
C ILE A 662 -15.47 -16.48 -14.88
N SER A 663 -16.02 -16.92 -13.75
CA SER A 663 -15.24 -17.64 -12.75
C SER A 663 -14.58 -18.89 -13.35
N ASN A 664 -15.28 -19.59 -14.25
CA ASN A 664 -14.71 -20.70 -15.01
C ASN A 664 -13.60 -20.27 -15.99
N ALA A 665 -13.76 -19.14 -16.69
CA ALA A 665 -12.75 -18.62 -17.60
C ALA A 665 -11.44 -18.32 -16.86
N TYR A 666 -11.50 -17.67 -15.70
CA TYR A 666 -10.32 -17.41 -14.87
C TYR A 666 -9.79 -18.67 -14.18
N THR A 667 -10.65 -19.64 -13.85
CA THR A 667 -10.20 -20.97 -13.40
C THR A 667 -9.41 -21.69 -14.50
N MET A 668 -9.84 -21.56 -15.76
CA MET A 668 -9.09 -22.08 -16.91
C MET A 668 -7.77 -21.35 -17.14
N LEU A 669 -7.71 -20.04 -16.88
CA LEU A 669 -6.46 -19.27 -16.94
C LEU A 669 -5.46 -19.76 -15.88
N ALA A 670 -5.91 -19.90 -14.63
CA ALA A 670 -5.11 -20.47 -13.56
C ALA A 670 -4.61 -21.88 -13.93
N GLN A 671 -5.50 -22.73 -14.49
CA GLN A 671 -5.10 -24.06 -14.95
C GLN A 671 -4.02 -24.01 -16.03
N ALA A 672 -4.10 -23.08 -16.98
CA ALA A 672 -3.09 -22.94 -18.04
C ALA A 672 -1.72 -22.56 -17.48
N GLU A 673 -1.66 -21.66 -16.49
CA GLU A 673 -0.42 -21.31 -15.79
C GLU A 673 0.17 -22.50 -15.04
N ILE A 674 -0.67 -23.25 -14.32
CA ILE A 674 -0.21 -24.42 -13.57
C ILE A 674 0.24 -25.55 -14.51
N ASP A 675 -0.46 -25.75 -15.63
CA ASP A 675 -0.08 -26.74 -16.63
C ASP A 675 1.27 -26.38 -17.26
N ARG A 676 1.51 -25.08 -17.55
CA ARG A 676 2.81 -24.57 -18.03
C ARG A 676 3.89 -24.81 -16.98
N TRP A 677 3.70 -24.33 -15.76
CA TRP A 677 4.63 -24.52 -14.63
C TRP A 677 4.97 -26.01 -14.47
N THR A 678 3.96 -26.89 -14.34
CA THR A 678 4.17 -28.34 -14.16
C THR A 678 4.97 -28.95 -15.32
N SER A 679 4.70 -28.51 -16.55
CA SER A 679 5.41 -28.98 -17.74
C SER A 679 6.86 -28.49 -17.80
N CYS A 680 7.11 -27.21 -17.51
CA CYS A 680 8.46 -26.64 -17.43
C CYS A 680 9.27 -27.31 -16.32
N HIS A 681 8.66 -27.51 -15.16
CA HIS A 681 9.27 -28.18 -14.02
C HIS A 681 9.71 -29.61 -14.35
N ASN A 682 8.82 -30.41 -14.98
CA ASN A 682 9.17 -31.76 -15.42
C ASN A 682 10.32 -31.75 -16.45
N MET A 683 10.31 -30.80 -17.39
CA MET A 683 11.38 -30.66 -18.38
C MET A 683 12.73 -30.33 -17.73
N ILE A 684 12.76 -29.38 -16.80
CA ILE A 684 13.98 -28.99 -16.08
C ILE A 684 14.47 -30.16 -15.20
N MET A 685 13.55 -30.92 -14.59
CA MET A 685 13.90 -32.13 -13.84
C MET A 685 14.55 -33.19 -14.70
N ASP A 686 14.00 -33.46 -15.89
CA ASP A 686 14.58 -34.41 -16.82
C ASP A 686 15.99 -33.98 -17.26
N ILE A 687 16.19 -32.68 -17.52
CA ILE A 687 17.53 -32.12 -17.81
C ILE A 687 18.48 -32.37 -16.63
N ASN A 688 18.07 -32.05 -15.40
CA ASN A 688 18.90 -32.25 -14.21
C ASN A 688 19.27 -33.73 -14.01
N GLN A 689 18.35 -34.67 -14.21
CA GLN A 689 18.65 -36.10 -14.07
C GLN A 689 19.63 -36.60 -15.13
N ILE A 690 19.54 -36.09 -16.37
CA ILE A 690 20.52 -36.41 -17.43
C ILE A 690 21.91 -35.91 -17.03
N ILE A 691 22.01 -34.70 -16.48
CA ILE A 691 23.29 -34.11 -16.04
C ILE A 691 23.91 -34.93 -14.90
N VAL A 692 23.10 -35.30 -13.91
CA VAL A 692 23.55 -36.07 -12.74
C VAL A 692 23.74 -37.56 -13.07
N ASN A 693 23.41 -38.00 -14.30
CA ASN A 693 23.42 -39.39 -14.76
C ASN A 693 22.60 -40.33 -13.86
N LEU A 694 21.38 -39.89 -13.52
CA LEU A 694 20.41 -40.65 -12.73
C LEU A 694 19.19 -41.01 -13.57
N ASP A 695 18.39 -41.96 -13.07
CA ASP A 695 17.11 -42.32 -13.68
C ASP A 695 16.16 -41.11 -13.71
N LEU A 696 15.32 -41.04 -14.75
CA LEU A 696 14.34 -39.97 -14.93
C LEU A 696 13.41 -39.87 -13.71
N ALA A 697 13.10 -38.62 -13.34
CA ALA A 697 12.21 -38.35 -12.24
C ALA A 697 10.77 -38.80 -12.58
N VAL A 698 10.03 -39.23 -11.56
CA VAL A 698 8.58 -39.44 -11.72
C VAL A 698 7.96 -38.06 -11.99
N PRO A 699 7.17 -37.90 -13.08
CA PRO A 699 6.59 -36.61 -13.40
C PRO A 699 5.64 -36.15 -12.29
N LEU A 700 5.65 -34.85 -12.03
CA LEU A 700 4.76 -34.23 -11.07
C LEU A 700 3.30 -34.54 -11.43
N PRO A 701 2.45 -34.90 -10.44
CA PRO A 701 1.06 -35.23 -10.70
C PRO A 701 0.31 -33.98 -11.20
N ARG A 702 -0.36 -34.11 -12.35
CA ARG A 702 -1.20 -33.03 -12.88
C ARG A 702 -2.42 -32.82 -11.99
N LYS A 703 -2.47 -31.69 -11.28
CA LYS A 703 -3.62 -31.29 -10.49
C LYS A 703 -4.59 -30.46 -11.35
N LYS A 704 -5.85 -30.91 -11.44
CA LYS A 704 -6.91 -30.23 -12.20
C LYS A 704 -7.81 -29.40 -11.29
N LEU A 705 -8.10 -28.17 -11.70
CA LEU A 705 -9.07 -27.28 -11.08
C LEU A 705 -10.51 -27.76 -11.34
N PRO A 706 -11.36 -27.84 -10.31
CA PRO A 706 -12.78 -28.07 -10.53
C PRO A 706 -13.42 -26.84 -11.18
N LEU A 707 -14.03 -27.04 -12.35
CA LEU A 707 -14.88 -26.03 -12.98
C LEU A 707 -16.25 -26.01 -12.31
N ILE A 708 -16.85 -24.83 -12.17
CA ILE A 708 -18.24 -24.66 -11.74
C ILE A 708 -19.13 -25.25 -12.83
N VAL A 709 -19.92 -26.26 -12.48
CA VAL A 709 -20.83 -26.90 -13.42
C VAL A 709 -22.08 -26.05 -13.59
N ASP A 710 -22.43 -25.73 -14.84
CA ASP A 710 -23.62 -24.97 -15.18
C ASP A 710 -24.88 -25.74 -14.74
N SER A 711 -25.56 -25.22 -13.72
CA SER A 711 -26.68 -25.84 -13.01
C SER A 711 -27.84 -26.26 -13.91
N LYS A 712 -27.92 -25.71 -15.14
CA LYS A 712 -28.99 -26.01 -16.11
C LYS A 712 -28.76 -27.29 -16.92
N THR A 713 -27.52 -27.77 -17.03
CA THR A 713 -27.20 -28.91 -17.92
C THR A 713 -27.22 -30.27 -17.24
N ASP A 714 -27.11 -30.32 -15.90
CA ASP A 714 -26.91 -31.58 -15.18
C ASP A 714 -28.14 -32.04 -14.36
N LYS A 715 -29.30 -32.16 -15.02
CA LYS A 715 -30.48 -32.81 -14.44
C LYS A 715 -30.34 -34.34 -14.30
N ARG A 716 -29.14 -34.91 -14.52
CA ARG A 716 -28.90 -36.36 -14.53
C ARG A 716 -27.67 -36.77 -13.71
N LYS A 717 -27.63 -36.43 -12.43
CA LYS A 717 -26.99 -37.27 -11.41
C LYS A 717 -27.46 -36.89 -10.01
N SER A 718 -28.10 -37.83 -9.35
CA SER A 718 -28.44 -37.79 -7.94
C SER A 718 -27.16 -37.81 -7.09
N ALA A 719 -26.59 -36.63 -6.82
CA ALA A 719 -25.51 -36.47 -5.84
C ALA A 719 -25.98 -35.61 -4.68
N LYS A 720 -25.56 -35.99 -3.47
CA LYS A 720 -25.91 -35.43 -2.16
C LYS A 720 -26.00 -33.90 -2.21
N LYS A 721 -27.14 -33.36 -1.77
CA LYS A 721 -27.39 -31.92 -1.61
C LYS A 721 -26.20 -31.27 -0.87
N PRO A 722 -25.43 -30.38 -1.50
CA PRO A 722 -24.62 -29.43 -0.74
C PRO A 722 -25.58 -28.59 0.10
N ALA A 723 -25.17 -28.27 1.33
CA ALA A 723 -25.96 -27.46 2.24
C ALA A 723 -26.31 -26.15 1.55
N ARG A 724 -27.58 -26.03 1.14
CA ARG A 724 -28.16 -24.82 0.61
C ARG A 724 -28.11 -23.79 1.74
N THR A 725 -27.08 -22.95 1.74
CA THR A 725 -27.11 -21.64 2.40
C THR A 725 -28.22 -20.85 1.71
N THR A 726 -29.44 -21.06 2.17
CA THR A 726 -30.56 -20.19 1.82
C THR A 726 -30.16 -18.78 2.25
N PRO A 727 -30.08 -17.81 1.32
CA PRO A 727 -29.89 -16.43 1.72
C PRO A 727 -31.09 -16.09 2.62
N LEU A 728 -30.81 -15.70 3.87
CA LEU A 728 -31.85 -15.29 4.79
C LEU A 728 -32.69 -14.22 4.11
N SER A 729 -34.01 -14.41 4.17
CA SER A 729 -35.09 -13.59 3.62
C SER A 729 -35.17 -12.14 4.14
N LYS A 730 -34.10 -11.62 4.77
CA LYS A 730 -34.01 -10.25 5.28
C LYS A 730 -33.48 -9.24 4.25
N SER A 731 -32.85 -9.68 3.16
CA SER A 731 -32.35 -8.81 2.07
C SER A 731 -33.42 -8.47 1.02
N ARG A 732 -34.70 -8.35 1.41
CA ARG A 732 -35.78 -7.92 0.49
C ARG A 732 -36.05 -6.42 0.56
N LEU A 733 -35.42 -5.72 1.50
CA LEU A 733 -35.60 -4.29 1.77
C LEU A 733 -34.51 -3.39 1.18
N GLU A 734 -33.39 -3.96 0.75
CA GLU A 734 -32.35 -3.21 0.04
C GLU A 734 -32.46 -3.54 -1.45
N ASN A 735 -32.66 -2.53 -2.30
CA ASN A 735 -32.73 -2.66 -3.76
C ASN A 735 -31.39 -3.10 -4.40
N LYS A 736 -30.46 -3.68 -3.63
CA LYS A 736 -29.16 -4.15 -4.08
C LYS A 736 -29.21 -5.64 -4.35
N LEU A 737 -28.62 -6.04 -5.47
CA LEU A 737 -28.51 -7.44 -5.82
C LEU A 737 -27.50 -8.14 -4.88
N PRO A 738 -27.72 -9.41 -4.51
CA PRO A 738 -26.77 -10.13 -3.66
C PRO A 738 -25.42 -10.28 -4.39
N PRO A 739 -24.28 -10.09 -3.69
CA PRO A 739 -22.96 -10.27 -4.27
C PRO A 739 -22.73 -11.74 -4.65
N PHE A 740 -21.94 -11.96 -5.71
CA PHE A 740 -21.54 -13.30 -6.13
C PHE A 740 -20.24 -13.70 -5.42
N GLU A 741 -20.25 -14.83 -4.71
CA GLU A 741 -19.04 -15.38 -4.08
C GLU A 741 -18.34 -16.34 -5.05
N THR A 742 -17.07 -16.09 -5.34
CA THR A 742 -16.30 -16.87 -6.29
C THR A 742 -15.58 -18.05 -5.62
N PRO A 743 -15.72 -19.29 -6.12
CA PRO A 743 -14.95 -20.42 -5.62
C PRO A 743 -13.48 -20.39 -6.08
N ILE A 744 -13.11 -19.46 -6.98
CA ILE A 744 -11.75 -19.38 -7.54
C ILE A 744 -10.70 -19.12 -6.46
N THR A 745 -11.02 -18.34 -5.43
CA THR A 745 -10.08 -17.99 -4.36
C THR A 745 -9.68 -19.23 -3.56
N GLU A 746 -10.66 -20.03 -3.11
CA GLU A 746 -10.39 -21.30 -2.42
C GLU A 746 -9.60 -22.25 -3.33
N ASN A 747 -9.99 -22.33 -4.60
CA ASN A 747 -9.30 -23.15 -5.59
C ASN A 747 -7.82 -22.73 -5.73
N ILE A 748 -7.52 -21.44 -5.90
CA ILE A 748 -6.16 -20.90 -6.04
C ILE A 748 -5.32 -21.21 -4.79
N ASP A 749 -5.89 -21.07 -3.59
CA ASP A 749 -5.19 -21.39 -2.34
C ASP A 749 -4.80 -22.89 -2.28
N THR A 750 -5.65 -23.78 -2.79
CA THR A 750 -5.26 -25.19 -2.89
C THR A 750 -4.10 -25.42 -3.86
N PHE A 751 -3.91 -24.57 -4.87
CA PHE A 751 -2.79 -24.65 -5.81
C PHE A 751 -1.51 -24.05 -5.27
N LYS A 752 -1.57 -22.91 -4.58
CA LYS A 752 -0.42 -22.39 -3.84
C LYS A 752 0.13 -23.41 -2.87
N LYS A 753 -0.77 -24.12 -2.17
CA LYS A 753 -0.37 -25.24 -1.32
C LYS A 753 0.27 -26.37 -2.12
N PHE A 754 -0.27 -26.72 -3.28
CA PHE A 754 0.30 -27.75 -4.15
C PHE A 754 1.71 -27.37 -4.67
N VAL A 755 1.91 -26.12 -5.10
CA VAL A 755 3.23 -25.59 -5.50
C VAL A 755 4.19 -25.64 -4.31
N SER A 756 3.77 -25.20 -3.12
CA SER A 756 4.59 -25.29 -1.91
C SER A 756 4.91 -26.72 -1.48
N ASP A 757 3.99 -27.67 -1.67
CA ASP A 757 4.24 -29.10 -1.38
C ASP A 757 5.22 -29.70 -2.41
N ALA A 758 5.16 -29.25 -3.67
CA ALA A 758 6.05 -29.67 -4.75
C ALA A 758 7.46 -29.06 -4.64
N SER A 759 7.58 -27.81 -4.22
CA SER A 759 8.87 -27.13 -4.02
C SER A 759 9.76 -27.81 -2.97
N CYS A 760 9.13 -28.52 -2.03
CA CYS A 760 9.80 -29.28 -0.98
C CYS A 760 10.46 -30.59 -1.47
N ILE A 761 10.26 -30.97 -2.74
CA ILE A 761 10.81 -32.21 -3.31
C ILE A 761 12.32 -32.09 -3.59
N TYR A 762 12.83 -30.87 -3.84
CA TYR A 762 14.21 -30.65 -4.26
C TYR A 762 15.09 -30.32 -3.05
N ILE A 763 16.00 -31.23 -2.69
CA ILE A 763 16.91 -31.06 -1.54
C ILE A 763 18.30 -30.66 -2.04
N PRO A 764 18.99 -29.69 -1.41
CA PRO A 764 20.39 -29.38 -1.71
C PRO A 764 21.25 -30.64 -1.73
N SER A 765 22.02 -30.80 -2.82
CA SER A 765 22.94 -31.95 -3.06
C SER A 765 23.89 -32.22 -1.88
N THR A 766 24.15 -31.20 -1.06
CA THR A 766 25.05 -31.24 0.08
C THR A 766 24.46 -31.82 1.37
N ALA A 767 23.16 -32.14 1.42
CA ALA A 767 22.58 -32.77 2.60
C ALA A 767 22.93 -34.27 2.64
N PRO A 768 23.82 -34.74 3.54
CA PRO A 768 24.10 -36.16 3.63
C PRO A 768 22.80 -36.88 3.98
N LEU A 769 22.39 -37.83 3.12
CA LEU A 769 21.32 -38.78 3.41
C LEU A 769 21.72 -39.54 4.69
N SER A 770 21.25 -39.04 5.83
CA SER A 770 21.58 -39.58 7.14
C SER A 770 21.12 -41.02 7.22
N THR A 771 22.09 -41.94 7.18
CA THR A 771 21.88 -43.39 7.31
C THR A 771 21.48 -43.79 8.73
N ARG A 772 21.41 -42.85 9.69
CA ARG A 772 21.05 -43.14 11.08
C ARG A 772 19.56 -42.95 11.31
N ALA A 773 18.80 -43.95 10.85
CA ALA A 773 17.36 -44.07 11.01
C ALA A 773 16.92 -43.97 12.49
N LYS A 774 16.39 -42.81 12.88
CA LYS A 774 15.29 -42.73 13.86
C LYS A 774 14.00 -42.84 13.05
N LYS A 775 13.04 -43.66 13.53
CA LYS A 775 11.77 -43.95 12.85
C LYS A 775 11.21 -42.68 12.17
N PRO A 776 10.91 -42.72 10.86
CA PRO A 776 10.47 -41.54 10.14
C PRO A 776 9.20 -41.04 10.81
N VAL A 777 9.25 -39.81 11.33
CA VAL A 777 8.04 -39.03 11.54
C VAL A 777 7.37 -39.02 10.17
N LYS A 778 6.14 -39.52 10.07
CA LYS A 778 5.40 -39.53 8.80
C LYS A 778 5.34 -38.10 8.30
N ASP A 779 6.16 -37.81 7.29
CA ASP A 779 6.15 -36.52 6.64
C ASP A 779 4.75 -36.34 6.06
N LYS A 780 4.09 -35.22 6.40
CA LYS A 780 2.69 -34.99 5.99
C LYS A 780 2.60 -34.66 4.49
N ASN A 781 3.74 -34.40 3.85
CA ASN A 781 3.80 -34.14 2.42
C ASN A 781 3.72 -35.46 1.64
N PRO A 782 2.68 -35.67 0.81
CA PRO A 782 2.53 -36.88 0.00
C PRO A 782 3.63 -37.04 -1.07
N LEU A 783 4.37 -35.98 -1.38
CA LEU A 783 5.45 -35.96 -2.37
C LEU A 783 6.85 -36.15 -1.75
N ALA A 784 6.96 -36.19 -0.41
CA ALA A 784 8.22 -36.41 0.31
C ALA A 784 9.01 -37.68 -0.07
N PRO A 785 8.40 -38.79 -0.55
CA PRO A 785 9.17 -39.96 -1.02
C PRO A 785 9.97 -39.71 -2.30
N HIS A 786 9.66 -38.65 -3.06
CA HIS A 786 10.21 -38.38 -4.39
C HIS A 786 11.38 -37.40 -4.39
N LYS A 787 12.13 -37.29 -3.29
CA LYS A 787 13.22 -36.32 -3.15
C LYS A 787 14.26 -36.47 -4.27
N ILE A 788 14.53 -35.39 -4.99
CA ILE A 788 15.45 -35.35 -6.12
C ILE A 788 16.66 -34.50 -5.75
N ASN A 789 17.86 -35.03 -6.03
CA ASN A 789 19.10 -34.26 -5.97
C ASN A 789 19.16 -33.36 -7.20
N ALA A 790 18.97 -32.06 -7.01
CA ALA A 790 19.14 -31.05 -8.04
C ALA A 790 20.42 -30.24 -7.80
N ILE A 791 21.10 -29.85 -8.87
CA ILE A 791 22.24 -28.92 -8.82
C ILE A 791 21.73 -27.56 -8.32
N ASP A 792 22.56 -26.82 -7.58
CA ASP A 792 22.17 -25.55 -6.94
C ASP A 792 21.59 -24.53 -7.94
N GLU A 793 22.14 -24.45 -9.15
CA GLU A 793 21.61 -23.60 -10.23
C GLU A 793 20.15 -23.97 -10.61
N VAL A 794 19.87 -25.27 -10.75
CA VAL A 794 18.54 -25.78 -11.05
C VAL A 794 17.58 -25.49 -9.89
N GLN A 795 18.03 -25.65 -8.63
CA GLN A 795 17.19 -25.36 -7.47
C GLN A 795 16.78 -23.89 -7.40
N ASN A 796 17.72 -22.98 -7.68
CA ASN A 796 17.42 -21.56 -7.70
C ASN A 796 16.42 -21.22 -8.81
N CYS A 797 16.61 -21.77 -10.01
CA CYS A 797 15.69 -21.59 -11.14
C CYS A 797 14.26 -22.04 -10.79
N LEU A 798 14.10 -23.20 -10.15
CA LEU A 798 12.78 -23.72 -9.78
C LEU A 798 12.12 -22.91 -8.65
N ARG A 799 12.92 -22.42 -7.69
CA ARG A 799 12.39 -21.53 -6.63
C ARG A 799 11.91 -20.20 -7.21
N ASP A 800 12.62 -19.65 -8.17
CA ASP A 800 12.21 -18.44 -8.85
C ASP A 800 10.91 -18.68 -9.62
N ASP A 801 10.80 -19.80 -10.35
CA ASP A 801 9.57 -20.19 -11.06
C ASP A 801 8.38 -20.45 -10.09
N ASP A 802 8.62 -21.08 -8.94
CA ASP A 802 7.63 -21.28 -7.87
C ASP A 802 7.12 -19.94 -7.31
N SER A 803 8.01 -18.98 -7.12
CA SER A 803 7.64 -17.64 -6.66
C SER A 803 6.82 -16.90 -7.72
N PHE A 804 7.20 -17.05 -9.00
CA PHE A 804 6.53 -16.46 -10.13
C PHE A 804 5.10 -17.00 -10.28
N ILE A 805 4.90 -18.32 -10.27
CA ILE A 805 3.57 -18.92 -10.42
C ILE A 805 2.63 -18.52 -9.29
N VAL A 806 3.12 -18.43 -8.04
CA VAL A 806 2.30 -17.97 -6.90
C VAL A 806 1.84 -16.54 -7.11
N SER A 807 2.75 -15.65 -7.54
CA SER A 807 2.40 -14.26 -7.87
C SER A 807 1.42 -14.16 -9.04
N GLN A 808 1.54 -15.02 -10.06
CA GLN A 808 0.60 -15.02 -11.19
C GLN A 808 -0.78 -15.50 -10.78
N LEU A 809 -0.88 -16.53 -9.94
CA LEU A 809 -2.16 -17.00 -9.41
C LEU A 809 -2.87 -15.90 -8.61
N ASP A 810 -2.13 -15.11 -7.81
CA ASP A 810 -2.70 -13.95 -7.12
C ASP A 810 -3.22 -12.89 -8.07
N ARG A 811 -2.48 -12.60 -9.13
CA ARG A 811 -2.91 -11.67 -10.18
C ARG A 811 -4.18 -12.15 -10.88
N ILE A 812 -4.27 -13.44 -11.20
CA ILE A 812 -5.45 -14.06 -11.83
C ILE A 812 -6.67 -13.97 -10.90
N ASN A 813 -6.48 -14.19 -9.59
CA ASN A 813 -7.56 -14.02 -8.61
C ASN A 813 -8.07 -12.58 -8.59
N ALA A 814 -7.17 -11.60 -8.54
CA ALA A 814 -7.51 -10.18 -8.57
C ALA A 814 -8.28 -9.80 -9.86
N MET A 815 -7.79 -10.23 -11.02
CA MET A 815 -8.47 -9.99 -12.31
C MET A 815 -9.89 -10.59 -12.33
N CYS A 816 -10.09 -11.79 -11.77
CA CYS A 816 -11.40 -12.41 -11.69
C CYS A 816 -12.37 -11.59 -10.81
N LEU A 817 -11.89 -11.12 -9.66
CA LEU A 817 -12.68 -10.29 -8.74
C LEU A 817 -13.04 -8.95 -9.37
N ASP A 818 -12.08 -8.30 -10.05
CA ASP A 818 -12.29 -7.04 -10.75
C ASP A 818 -13.35 -7.19 -11.85
N GLU A 819 -13.30 -8.27 -12.64
CA GLU A 819 -14.30 -8.53 -13.68
C GLU A 819 -15.69 -8.79 -13.11
N ILE A 820 -15.77 -9.55 -12.02
CA ILE A 820 -17.04 -9.82 -11.36
C ILE A 820 -17.61 -8.53 -10.77
N GLN A 821 -16.77 -7.67 -10.22
CA GLN A 821 -17.16 -6.36 -9.74
C GLN A 821 -17.64 -5.45 -10.88
N ALA A 822 -16.94 -5.43 -12.02
CA ALA A 822 -17.35 -4.64 -13.18
C ALA A 822 -18.74 -5.06 -13.70
N ILE A 823 -19.00 -6.37 -13.74
CA ILE A 823 -20.29 -6.92 -14.15
C ILE A 823 -21.36 -6.60 -13.11
N GLN A 824 -21.04 -6.72 -11.84
CA GLN A 824 -21.93 -6.35 -10.75
C GLN A 824 -22.36 -4.88 -10.88
N GLN A 825 -21.41 -3.98 -11.08
CA GLN A 825 -21.65 -2.55 -11.26
C GLN A 825 -22.50 -2.26 -12.50
N ALA A 826 -22.29 -2.98 -13.61
CA ALA A 826 -23.09 -2.81 -14.82
C ALA A 826 -24.57 -3.17 -14.59
N PHE A 827 -24.84 -4.25 -13.85
CA PHE A 827 -26.20 -4.64 -13.47
C PHE A 827 -26.81 -3.69 -12.44
N ASP A 828 -26.06 -3.26 -11.43
CA ASP A 828 -26.54 -2.31 -10.42
C ASP A 828 -26.86 -0.95 -11.04
N SER A 829 -26.03 -0.47 -11.98
CA SER A 829 -26.30 0.73 -12.77
C SER A 829 -27.58 0.60 -13.59
N TYR A 830 -27.83 -0.55 -14.23
CA TYR A 830 -29.10 -0.77 -14.92
C TYR A 830 -30.30 -0.70 -13.97
N VAL A 831 -30.20 -1.30 -12.77
CA VAL A 831 -31.27 -1.25 -11.77
C VAL A 831 -31.53 0.19 -11.32
N GLU A 832 -30.48 0.95 -11.05
CA GLU A 832 -30.59 2.36 -10.67
C GLU A 832 -31.22 3.21 -11.80
N ASP A 833 -30.69 3.11 -13.01
CA ASP A 833 -31.21 3.79 -14.21
C ASP A 833 -32.71 3.51 -14.39
N SER A 834 -33.09 2.24 -14.38
CA SER A 834 -34.48 1.83 -14.61
C SER A 834 -35.40 2.21 -13.45
N SER A 835 -34.95 2.17 -12.20
CA SER A 835 -35.73 2.70 -11.06
C SER A 835 -35.94 4.21 -11.15
N ASN A 836 -34.93 4.95 -11.63
CA ASN A 836 -35.04 6.38 -11.90
C ASN A 836 -36.02 6.66 -13.04
N TRP A 837 -35.99 5.86 -14.12
CA TRP A 837 -36.96 5.97 -15.22
C TRP A 837 -38.39 5.71 -14.75
N ILE A 838 -38.62 4.63 -13.99
CA ILE A 838 -39.93 4.29 -13.42
C ILE A 838 -40.45 5.43 -12.54
N SER A 839 -39.61 5.94 -11.63
CA SER A 839 -40.00 7.01 -10.70
C SER A 839 -40.30 8.31 -11.43
N SER A 840 -39.46 8.70 -12.39
CA SER A 840 -39.65 9.89 -13.22
C SER A 840 -40.94 9.78 -14.05
N HIS A 841 -41.19 8.63 -14.68
CA HIS A 841 -42.38 8.40 -15.49
C HIS A 841 -43.66 8.35 -14.65
N TYR A 842 -43.61 7.78 -13.45
CA TYR A 842 -44.70 7.81 -12.49
C TYR A 842 -45.05 9.23 -12.04
N GLU A 843 -44.07 10.03 -11.61
CA GLU A 843 -44.32 11.41 -11.16
C GLU A 843 -44.85 12.29 -12.29
N LYS A 844 -44.35 12.10 -13.53
CA LYS A 844 -44.89 12.80 -14.72
C LYS A 844 -46.37 12.45 -14.95
N ARG A 845 -46.73 11.16 -15.00
CA ARG A 845 -48.12 10.73 -15.21
C ARG A 845 -49.06 11.20 -14.10
N LYS A 846 -48.59 11.13 -12.86
CA LYS A 846 -49.32 11.66 -11.70
C LYS A 846 -49.55 13.16 -11.81
N ALA A 847 -48.54 13.93 -12.21
CA ALA A 847 -48.67 15.37 -12.43
C ALA A 847 -49.64 15.70 -13.59
N ILE A 848 -49.62 14.92 -14.67
CA ILE A 848 -50.58 15.04 -15.78
C ILE A 848 -52.01 14.78 -15.28
N ALA A 849 -52.23 13.71 -14.51
CA ALA A 849 -53.53 13.37 -13.94
C ALA A 849 -54.03 14.47 -12.98
N ASP A 850 -53.16 14.96 -12.08
CA ASP A 850 -53.49 16.05 -11.16
C ASP A 850 -53.83 17.35 -11.90
N THR A 851 -53.09 17.68 -12.98
CA THR A 851 -53.34 18.86 -13.81
C THR A 851 -54.69 18.77 -14.53
N ALA A 852 -55.01 17.61 -15.10
CA ALA A 852 -56.28 17.37 -15.76
C ALA A 852 -57.47 17.47 -14.78
N VAL A 853 -57.32 16.88 -13.59
CA VAL A 853 -58.33 16.98 -12.54
C VAL A 853 -58.50 18.43 -12.07
N ALA A 854 -57.40 19.17 -11.86
CA ALA A 854 -57.45 20.58 -11.49
C ALA A 854 -58.16 21.44 -12.55
N PHE A 855 -57.88 21.18 -13.84
CA PHE A 855 -58.57 21.85 -14.94
C PHE A 855 -60.06 21.52 -14.95
N MET A 856 -60.45 20.25 -14.75
CA MET A 856 -61.87 19.88 -14.65
C MET A 856 -62.56 20.54 -13.46
N PHE A 857 -61.91 20.62 -12.30
CA PHE A 857 -62.42 21.36 -11.15
C PHE A 857 -62.67 22.84 -11.48
N GLN A 858 -61.72 23.50 -12.14
CA GLN A 858 -61.88 24.89 -12.55
C GLN A 858 -63.09 25.06 -13.49
N LYS A 859 -63.23 24.19 -14.50
CA LYS A 859 -64.33 24.27 -15.45
C LYS A 859 -65.70 23.98 -14.85
N VAL A 860 -65.80 23.05 -13.90
CA VAL A 860 -67.03 22.81 -13.13
C VAL A 860 -67.40 24.04 -12.31
N ASN A 861 -66.43 24.70 -11.67
CA ASN A 861 -66.66 25.92 -10.89
C ASN A 861 -67.12 27.10 -11.77
N ASP A 862 -66.50 27.24 -12.95
CA ASP A 862 -66.80 28.25 -13.97
C ASP A 862 -68.09 27.96 -14.76
N GLU A 863 -68.80 26.87 -14.45
CA GLU A 863 -70.07 26.46 -15.06
C GLU A 863 -69.97 26.10 -16.57
N GLN A 864 -68.76 25.81 -17.05
CA GLN A 864 -68.48 25.53 -18.46
C GLN A 864 -68.74 24.05 -18.83
N GLN A 865 -68.99 23.78 -20.12
CA GLN A 865 -69.05 22.41 -20.63
C GLN A 865 -67.65 21.78 -20.73
N LEU A 866 -67.56 20.49 -20.39
CA LEU A 866 -66.36 19.66 -20.47
C LEU A 866 -66.43 18.78 -21.73
N ASN A 867 -66.63 19.35 -22.92
CA ASN A 867 -66.78 18.55 -24.15
C ASN A 867 -65.41 18.08 -24.67
N GLN A 868 -65.03 16.83 -24.38
CA GLN A 868 -63.87 16.11 -24.95
C GLN A 868 -62.55 16.90 -24.96
N LEU A 869 -62.38 17.80 -24.00
CA LEU A 869 -61.30 18.78 -24.01
C LEU A 869 -59.96 18.23 -23.57
N ILE A 870 -59.85 17.01 -23.00
CA ILE A 870 -58.61 16.58 -22.33
C ILE A 870 -58.13 15.26 -22.92
N LEU A 871 -57.01 15.31 -23.62
CA LEU A 871 -56.29 14.15 -24.12
C LEU A 871 -54.94 14.05 -23.42
N PHE A 872 -54.69 12.91 -22.79
CA PHE A 872 -53.36 12.56 -22.30
C PHE A 872 -52.46 12.22 -23.49
N SER A 873 -51.45 13.04 -23.72
CA SER A 873 -50.28 12.63 -24.50
C SER A 873 -49.17 12.17 -23.56
N ASP A 874 -48.17 11.45 -24.10
CA ASP A 874 -47.07 10.88 -23.30
C ASP A 874 -46.29 11.93 -22.51
N GLU A 875 -46.27 13.18 -22.99
CA GLU A 875 -45.52 14.27 -22.37
C GLU A 875 -46.41 15.36 -21.75
N ASN A 876 -47.66 15.53 -22.20
CA ASN A 876 -48.50 16.66 -21.80
C ASN A 876 -49.99 16.31 -21.71
N CYS A 877 -50.70 17.07 -20.88
CA CYS A 877 -52.15 17.15 -20.93
C CYS A 877 -52.54 18.11 -22.07
N VAL A 878 -52.94 17.60 -23.24
CA VAL A 878 -53.33 18.45 -24.37
C VAL A 878 -54.81 18.78 -24.25
N ILE A 879 -55.11 20.08 -24.35
CA ILE A 879 -56.49 20.56 -24.38
C ILE A 879 -56.92 20.78 -25.83
N ASP A 880 -57.87 19.98 -26.32
CA ASP A 880 -58.38 20.13 -27.69
C ASP A 880 -59.46 21.23 -27.74
N TYR A 881 -59.04 22.46 -28.01
CA TYR A 881 -59.94 23.61 -28.15
C TYR A 881 -60.79 23.59 -29.43
N SER A 882 -60.56 22.66 -30.36
CA SER A 882 -61.29 22.62 -31.64
C SER A 882 -62.75 22.19 -31.50
N GLN A 883 -63.09 21.47 -30.42
CA GLN A 883 -64.45 21.00 -30.12
C GLN A 883 -65.21 21.89 -29.13
N LEU A 884 -64.63 23.03 -28.73
CA LEU A 884 -65.34 24.03 -27.94
C LEU A 884 -66.42 24.66 -28.84
N LEU A 885 -67.66 24.17 -28.70
CA LEU A 885 -68.85 24.85 -29.23
C LEU A 885 -68.77 26.32 -28.84
N SER A 886 -68.97 27.20 -29.84
CA SER A 886 -68.61 28.61 -29.82
C SER A 886 -68.95 29.35 -28.51
N PRO A 887 -68.11 30.30 -28.06
CA PRO A 887 -68.37 31.13 -26.88
C PRO A 887 -69.61 32.02 -26.96
N ASN A 888 -70.33 32.04 -28.10
CA ASN A 888 -71.40 32.99 -28.38
C ASN A 888 -72.82 32.48 -28.14
N GLU A 889 -73.03 31.27 -27.62
CA GLU A 889 -74.32 30.97 -27.00
C GLU A 889 -74.30 31.47 -25.55
N GLU A 890 -74.33 32.80 -25.38
CA GLU A 890 -74.65 33.42 -24.10
C GLU A 890 -75.89 32.73 -23.54
N SER A 891 -75.79 32.22 -22.31
CA SER A 891 -77.00 31.89 -21.56
C SER A 891 -77.88 33.14 -21.59
N PRO A 892 -79.19 33.05 -21.85
CA PRO A 892 -80.05 34.23 -21.88
C PRO A 892 -79.78 35.03 -20.60
N LYS A 893 -79.17 36.22 -20.76
CA LYS A 893 -79.02 37.15 -19.65
C LYS A 893 -80.43 37.37 -19.14
N ILE A 894 -80.67 37.08 -17.87
CA ILE A 894 -81.88 37.53 -17.20
C ILE A 894 -81.94 39.04 -17.50
N PRO A 895 -83.00 39.56 -18.13
CA PRO A 895 -83.08 40.98 -18.40
C PRO A 895 -82.80 41.71 -17.08
N ALA A 896 -81.97 42.76 -17.12
CA ALA A 896 -81.71 43.57 -15.95
C ALA A 896 -83.06 43.89 -15.28
N ALA A 897 -83.14 43.74 -13.96
CA ALA A 897 -84.35 44.08 -13.22
C ALA A 897 -84.80 45.47 -13.68
N PHE A 898 -86.07 45.58 -14.06
CA PHE A 898 -86.66 46.80 -14.60
C PHE A 898 -86.24 47.98 -13.70
N PRO A 899 -85.65 49.06 -14.24
CA PRO A 899 -85.09 50.12 -13.41
C PRO A 899 -86.16 50.65 -12.45
N GLU A 900 -85.89 50.63 -11.15
CA GLU A 900 -86.85 51.01 -10.10
C GLU A 900 -87.39 52.43 -10.27
N ASP A 901 -86.64 53.29 -10.97
CA ASP A 901 -87.03 54.66 -11.30
C ASP A 901 -88.22 54.72 -12.28
N ALA A 902 -88.32 53.77 -13.22
CA ALA A 902 -89.45 53.67 -14.16
C ALA A 902 -90.76 53.23 -13.47
N ILE A 903 -90.66 52.51 -12.34
CA ILE A 903 -91.81 52.05 -11.55
C ILE A 903 -92.33 53.20 -10.66
N LYS A 904 -91.46 54.12 -10.23
CA LYS A 904 -91.87 55.33 -9.48
C LYS A 904 -92.57 56.35 -10.37
N GLU A 905 -92.06 56.64 -11.57
CA GLU A 905 -92.72 57.59 -12.50
C GLU A 905 -94.08 57.07 -13.01
N ALA A 906 -94.27 55.75 -13.09
CA ALA A 906 -95.55 55.13 -13.40
C ALA A 906 -96.63 55.42 -12.32
N SER A 907 -96.21 55.62 -11.07
CA SER A 907 -97.11 55.87 -9.95
C SER A 907 -97.56 57.33 -9.83
N ASP A 908 -96.84 58.26 -10.48
CA ASP A 908 -97.11 59.71 -10.43
C ASP A 908 -97.99 60.23 -11.60
N GLY A 909 -98.51 59.33 -12.43
CA GLY A 909 -99.57 59.66 -13.41
C GLY A 909 -99.09 60.26 -14.73
N HIS A 910 -97.80 60.21 -15.05
CA HIS A 910 -97.25 60.68 -16.33
C HIS A 910 -96.96 59.51 -17.29
N ALA A 911 -98.01 58.95 -17.89
CA ALA A 911 -97.88 57.84 -18.84
C ALA A 911 -97.05 58.18 -20.10
N GLU A 912 -96.94 59.47 -20.46
CA GLU A 912 -96.18 59.93 -21.64
C GLU A 912 -94.65 59.83 -21.45
N ASN A 913 -94.15 60.00 -20.22
CA ASN A 913 -92.71 59.87 -19.93
C ASN A 913 -92.24 58.41 -19.98
N LEU A 914 -93.11 57.48 -19.58
CA LEU A 914 -92.86 56.03 -19.65
C LEU A 914 -92.68 55.56 -21.10
N TYR A 915 -93.46 56.10 -22.04
CA TYR A 915 -93.31 55.82 -23.46
C TYR A 915 -92.02 56.40 -24.05
N GLN A 916 -91.56 57.56 -23.59
CA GLN A 916 -90.27 58.11 -24.01
C GLN A 916 -89.09 57.30 -23.49
N ILE A 917 -89.13 56.84 -22.23
CA ILE A 917 -88.07 56.02 -21.64
C ILE A 917 -87.97 54.66 -22.36
N ILE A 918 -89.10 54.02 -22.67
CA ILE A 918 -89.14 52.76 -23.42
C ILE A 918 -88.59 52.97 -24.85
N ALA A 919 -88.97 54.06 -25.52
CA ALA A 919 -88.45 54.39 -26.86
C ALA A 919 -86.94 54.67 -26.87
N THR A 920 -86.39 55.34 -25.84
CA THR A 920 -84.94 55.59 -25.75
C THR A 920 -84.12 54.34 -25.39
N CYS A 921 -84.71 53.36 -24.70
CA CYS A 921 -84.05 52.08 -24.41
C CYS A 921 -83.89 51.21 -25.67
N ASP A 922 -84.87 51.24 -26.60
CA ASP A 922 -84.78 50.53 -27.88
C ASP A 922 -83.74 51.18 -28.83
N GLU A 923 -83.58 52.50 -28.80
CA GLU A 923 -82.56 53.20 -29.60
C GLU A 923 -81.12 52.95 -29.10
N GLN A 924 -80.90 52.76 -27.80
CA GLN A 924 -79.56 52.46 -27.27
C GLN A 924 -79.10 51.02 -27.51
N GLN A 925 -80.02 50.06 -27.71
CA GLN A 925 -79.67 48.67 -28.04
C GLN A 925 -79.26 48.47 -29.50
N THR A 926 -79.61 49.38 -30.41
CA THR A 926 -79.23 49.27 -31.83
C THR A 926 -77.86 49.89 -32.15
N VAL A 927 -77.25 50.64 -31.23
CA VAL A 927 -75.92 51.25 -31.42
C VAL A 927 -74.77 50.43 -30.80
N SER A 928 -75.07 49.30 -30.14
CA SER A 928 -74.07 48.48 -29.43
C SER A 928 -74.06 46.99 -29.84
N ASN A 929 -74.45 46.66 -31.07
CA ASN A 929 -74.28 45.33 -31.68
C ASN A 929 -73.29 45.35 -32.84
#